data_AF-I3V3Q5-F1
#
_entry.id   AF-I3V3Q5-F1
#
_cell.length_a   1.000
_cell.length_b   1.000
_cell.length_c   1.000
_cell.angle_alpha   90.00
_cell.angle_beta   90.00
_cell.angle_gamma   90.00
#
_symmetry.space_group_name_H-M   'P 1'
#
loop_
_entity.id
_entity.type
_entity.pdbx_description
1 polymer ?
#
loop_
_entity_poly.entity_id
_entity_poly.type
_entity_poly.pdbx_seq_one_letter_code
_entity_poly.pdbx_strand_id
1 'polypeptide(L)'
;MLDKVLDQLHDYGLQPDQPLVFGKLTRCRTKDDKGKEKNGWYVLHEHLAEKGQTLIFGSFGDWRLGETQKVKTDGRGLTPDEREVMRARQADAKRRAAEIAANAARRAAKRAEALFKRMPEKGRSAYLDRKQVVGFGVRYAPRSGAVLVPMQNSQDAIVGLQVIFPAVQEDTGRDKSYWPHGMAKDGAFHMIGGHPEPGEPVLVCEGYATGASLHMATSQAVAIAFDAGNLMAVAKHMRERFPGRSIIICRDDDWKTKRPTGEPWNPGEEKANNAAVVVGGQVVGPIFSAEREVKWTDFNDLHCAEGLEAVRRQVTAVIKPPATGGWKDMLARTESGALIAHMQNVELILANDERWSGVIGYNAFSSKIMRLRAAPYGGVPGEWSDIDDMRVMKWLAQQGLRVKASHVVEAVSVVAHDNAFHPVCTYLAKLEWDRVPRLERWLHEIFGVPRNEYSSKVGKRWMISAVARVMKPGCKADAVLILEGAQGAGKSSALGVLGGDWFMDTPFTLGDKDAFQAIRGKWIVELGELDSFNKAESTKAKQFFSASIDTYRESYGRRTSDVPRQCVFAGTTNQDEYLKDATGNRRYWPVACVKVDLEALRRVRDQLWAEAMFCYQAGDIWWVTREEEELFTAEQEERFVVDEWEGPILKWLEESQAGETVTGSEVLGQALNLDPGHWGKPEQMRVGSIMHRLGWRRRRLAALPKSGKRPWAYQKPDGWGRSALEQSTQPKEECF
;
A
#
# COMPACT_ATOMS: atom_id res chain seq x y z
N MET A 1 -17.08 31.54 16.86
CA MET A 1 -16.45 30.27 16.39
C MET A 1 -15.03 30.52 15.91
N LEU A 2 -14.79 31.60 15.17
CA LEU A 2 -13.44 32.11 14.87
C LEU A 2 -12.61 32.32 16.15
N ASP A 3 -13.21 32.89 17.20
CA ASP A 3 -12.54 33.11 18.50
C ASP A 3 -12.03 31.80 19.10
N LYS A 4 -12.83 30.71 19.07
CA LYS A 4 -12.40 29.38 19.54
C LYS A 4 -11.21 28.81 18.76
N VAL A 5 -11.05 29.18 17.49
CA VAL A 5 -9.90 28.75 16.68
C VAL A 5 -8.68 29.60 16.99
N LEU A 6 -8.87 30.91 17.20
CA LEU A 6 -7.83 31.82 17.67
C LEU A 6 -7.32 31.41 19.05
N ASP A 7 -8.20 31.06 19.97
CA ASP A 7 -7.86 30.56 21.31
C ASP A 7 -6.98 29.32 21.21
N GLN A 8 -7.35 28.34 20.37
CA GLN A 8 -6.52 27.15 20.14
C GLN A 8 -5.12 27.46 19.58
N LEU A 9 -5.02 28.44 18.67
CA LEU A 9 -3.73 28.88 18.14
C LEU A 9 -2.89 29.57 19.23
N HIS A 10 -3.51 30.43 20.04
CA HIS A 10 -2.85 31.15 21.13
C HIS A 10 -2.44 30.24 22.30
N ASP A 11 -3.26 29.24 22.64
CA ASP A 11 -2.98 28.22 23.64
C ASP A 11 -1.76 27.37 23.25
N TYR A 12 -1.61 27.06 21.96
CA TYR A 12 -0.42 26.41 21.43
C TYR A 12 0.80 27.35 21.33
N GLY A 13 0.63 28.64 21.58
CA GLY A 13 1.70 29.63 21.56
C GLY A 13 1.93 30.32 20.22
N LEU A 14 1.00 30.19 19.27
CA LEU A 14 1.03 30.90 17.98
C LEU A 14 0.44 32.31 18.11
N GLN A 15 0.98 33.25 17.33
CA GLN A 15 0.56 34.64 17.23
C GLN A 15 0.27 34.98 15.76
N PRO A 16 -0.89 34.56 15.23
CA PRO A 16 -1.27 34.83 13.85
C PRO A 16 -1.66 36.30 13.64
N ASP A 17 -1.24 36.88 12.51
CA ASP A 17 -1.70 38.19 12.06
C ASP A 17 -3.22 38.12 11.73
N GLN A 18 -4.00 39.12 12.15
CA GLN A 18 -5.43 39.22 11.85
C GLN A 18 -5.68 40.19 10.69
N PRO A 19 -6.64 39.90 9.77
CA PRO A 19 -7.55 38.74 9.76
C PRO A 19 -6.85 37.42 9.36
N LEU A 20 -7.38 36.29 9.86
CA LEU A 20 -6.86 34.96 9.53
C LEU A 20 -7.03 34.64 8.04
N VAL A 21 -6.07 33.89 7.49
CA VAL A 21 -6.04 33.57 6.07
C VAL A 21 -6.47 32.13 5.83
N PHE A 22 -7.57 31.96 5.09
CA PHE A 22 -8.14 30.64 4.78
C PHE A 22 -7.64 30.09 3.44
N GLY A 23 -7.61 28.75 3.34
CA GLY A 23 -7.32 28.01 2.11
C GLY A 23 -5.83 27.82 1.77
N LYS A 24 -4.90 28.40 2.54
CA LYS A 24 -3.45 28.23 2.30
C LYS A 24 -2.66 28.21 3.60
N LEU A 25 -1.47 27.58 3.55
CA LEU A 25 -0.53 27.57 4.66
C LEU A 25 0.00 28.98 4.90
N THR A 26 -0.19 29.48 6.10
CA THR A 26 0.20 30.82 6.52
C THR A 26 1.16 30.74 7.69
N ARG A 27 2.30 31.42 7.57
CA ARG A 27 3.31 31.49 8.64
C ARG A 27 2.96 32.59 9.64
N CYS A 28 3.10 32.29 10.92
CA CYS A 28 2.89 33.21 12.02
C CYS A 28 4.06 33.15 13.01
N ARG A 29 4.11 34.13 13.91
CA ARG A 29 5.07 34.12 15.01
C ARG A 29 4.66 33.11 16.06
N THR A 30 5.63 32.61 16.82
CA THR A 30 5.36 31.98 18.11
C THR A 30 5.90 32.83 19.25
N LYS A 31 5.50 32.52 20.48
CA LYS A 31 6.01 33.19 21.69
C LYS A 31 7.54 33.12 21.84
N ASP A 32 8.18 32.11 21.25
CA ASP A 32 9.61 31.85 21.35
C ASP A 32 10.42 32.42 20.17
N ASP A 33 9.78 33.16 19.25
CA ASP A 33 10.46 33.76 18.09
C ASP A 33 11.17 35.06 18.47
N LYS A 34 12.42 35.23 18.02
CA LYS A 34 13.19 36.48 18.18
C LYS A 34 13.24 37.26 16.86
N GLY A 35 13.21 38.60 16.93
CA GLY A 35 13.33 39.43 15.73
C GLY A 35 12.21 39.17 14.71
N LYS A 36 12.53 39.04 13.41
CA LYS A 36 11.54 38.86 12.32
C LYS A 36 11.16 37.40 12.03
N GLU A 37 11.53 36.47 12.91
CA GLU A 37 11.23 35.04 12.74
C GLU A 37 9.71 34.76 12.72
N LYS A 38 9.31 33.72 11.97
CA LYS A 38 7.93 33.21 11.88
C LYS A 38 7.96 31.68 11.85
N ASN A 39 8.23 31.05 12.98
CA ASN A 39 8.38 29.59 13.07
C ASN A 39 7.04 28.85 13.24
N GLY A 40 5.97 29.58 13.54
CA GLY A 40 4.60 29.06 13.57
C GLY A 40 3.96 28.95 12.19
N TRP A 41 3.01 28.04 12.03
CA TRP A 41 2.18 27.93 10.82
C TRP A 41 0.76 27.45 11.12
N TYR A 42 -0.18 27.82 10.25
CA TYR A 42 -1.55 27.30 10.24
C TYR A 42 -2.09 27.14 8.81
N VAL A 43 -3.02 26.20 8.63
CA VAL A 43 -3.83 26.01 7.43
C VAL A 43 -5.28 25.86 7.89
N LEU A 44 -6.13 26.84 7.58
CA LEU A 44 -7.54 26.85 7.98
C LEU A 44 -8.45 26.87 6.75
N HIS A 45 -9.61 26.23 6.85
CA HIS A 45 -10.63 26.20 5.82
C HIS A 45 -12.00 26.49 6.44
N GLU A 46 -12.82 27.22 5.71
CA GLU A 46 -14.21 27.53 6.08
C GLU A 46 -15.19 26.69 5.25
N HIS A 47 -16.29 26.29 5.88
CA HIS A 47 -17.40 25.64 5.22
C HIS A 47 -18.74 26.09 5.79
N LEU A 48 -19.66 26.52 4.93
CA LEU A 48 -21.02 26.84 5.30
C LEU A 48 -21.88 25.56 5.27
N ALA A 49 -22.35 25.11 6.43
CA ALA A 49 -23.28 23.99 6.54
C ALA A 49 -24.70 24.40 6.11
N GLU A 50 -25.54 23.44 5.73
CA GLU A 50 -26.91 23.68 5.24
C GLU A 50 -27.82 24.41 6.25
N LYS A 51 -27.53 24.29 7.56
CA LYS A 51 -28.21 25.04 8.63
C LYS A 51 -27.72 26.48 8.79
N GLY A 52 -26.91 27.00 7.86
CA GLY A 52 -26.34 28.35 7.91
C GLY A 52 -25.18 28.51 8.88
N GLN A 53 -24.60 27.42 9.39
CA GLN A 53 -23.49 27.45 10.35
C GLN A 53 -22.15 27.36 9.62
N THR A 54 -21.27 28.37 9.78
CA THR A 54 -19.89 28.32 9.29
C THR A 54 -19.04 27.45 10.22
N LEU A 55 -18.40 26.42 9.66
CA LEU A 55 -17.43 25.54 10.34
C LEU A 55 -16.01 25.88 9.87
N ILE A 56 -15.08 25.99 10.82
CA ILE A 56 -13.66 26.20 10.54
C ILE A 56 -12.89 24.95 10.91
N PHE A 57 -12.16 24.36 9.98
CA PHE A 57 -11.31 23.19 10.21
C PHE A 57 -9.92 23.41 9.63
N GLY A 58 -8.92 22.69 10.14
CA GLY A 58 -7.55 22.92 9.72
C GLY A 58 -6.51 22.23 10.58
N SER A 59 -5.25 22.63 10.39
CA SER A 59 -4.13 22.17 11.19
C SER A 59 -3.14 23.31 11.41
N PHE A 60 -2.37 23.23 12.49
CA PHE A 60 -1.38 24.22 12.88
C PHE A 60 -0.22 23.58 13.63
N GLY A 61 0.91 24.27 13.74
CA GLY A 61 2.10 23.76 14.45
C GLY A 61 3.27 24.75 14.48
N ASP A 62 4.37 24.34 15.12
CA ASP A 62 5.67 25.04 15.10
C ASP A 62 6.71 24.14 14.39
N TRP A 63 7.40 24.70 13.41
CA TRP A 63 8.42 24.01 12.63
C TRP A 63 9.60 23.48 13.47
N ARG A 64 9.88 24.07 14.64
CA ARG A 64 10.93 23.61 15.56
C ARG A 64 10.56 22.33 16.31
N LEU A 65 9.27 22.15 16.59
CA LEU A 65 8.78 21.01 17.36
C LEU A 65 8.49 19.80 16.47
N GLY A 66 8.22 20.01 15.17
CA GLY A 66 7.91 18.95 14.23
C GLY A 66 6.54 18.29 14.44
N GLU A 67 5.73 18.83 15.35
CA GLU A 67 4.38 18.33 15.66
C GLU A 67 3.29 19.09 14.89
N THR A 68 2.28 18.37 14.43
CA THR A 68 1.10 18.94 13.76
C THR A 68 -0.15 18.72 14.61
N GLN A 69 -0.81 19.81 15.00
CA GLN A 69 -2.08 19.79 15.73
C GLN A 69 -3.25 20.02 14.78
N LYS A 70 -4.37 19.33 15.02
CA LYS A 70 -5.62 19.54 14.28
C LYS A 70 -6.52 20.50 15.05
N VAL A 71 -7.15 21.43 14.34
CA VAL A 71 -8.19 22.29 14.92
C VAL A 71 -9.35 21.43 15.38
N LYS A 72 -9.70 21.51 16.66
CA LYS A 72 -10.83 20.81 17.25
C LYS A 72 -12.10 21.59 16.93
N THR A 73 -13.03 20.93 16.23
CA THR A 73 -14.37 21.46 15.92
C THR A 73 -15.44 20.75 16.74
N ASP A 74 -16.41 21.49 17.27
CA ASP A 74 -17.59 20.94 17.93
C ASP A 74 -18.47 20.18 16.92
N GLY A 75 -18.26 18.88 16.75
CA GLY A 75 -18.91 18.04 15.73
C GLY A 75 -20.39 17.71 15.95
N ARG A 76 -21.14 18.51 16.72
CA ARG A 76 -22.58 18.30 16.94
C ARG A 76 -23.36 18.81 15.72
N GLY A 77 -23.68 17.91 14.79
CA GLY A 77 -24.65 18.18 13.72
C GLY A 77 -24.32 17.68 12.31
N LEU A 78 -23.15 17.07 12.08
CA LEU A 78 -22.74 16.60 10.75
C LEU A 78 -23.32 15.22 10.40
N THR A 79 -24.06 15.16 9.30
CA THR A 79 -24.57 13.93 8.68
C THR A 79 -23.44 13.09 8.05
N PRO A 80 -23.64 11.78 7.83
CA PRO A 80 -22.65 10.92 7.17
C PRO A 80 -22.24 11.40 5.78
N ASP A 81 -23.18 11.91 4.99
CA ASP A 81 -22.96 12.39 3.62
C ASP A 81 -22.09 13.67 3.61
N GLU A 82 -22.30 14.58 4.56
CA GLU A 82 -21.46 15.76 4.74
C GLU A 82 -20.00 15.38 5.08
N ARG A 83 -19.78 14.33 5.88
CA ARG A 83 -18.43 13.82 6.18
C ARG A 83 -17.75 13.22 4.96
N GLU A 84 -18.51 12.65 4.02
CA GLU A 84 -17.99 12.10 2.78
C GLU A 84 -17.63 13.20 1.77
N VAL A 85 -18.52 14.19 1.57
CA VAL A 85 -18.24 15.38 0.75
C VAL A 85 -17.03 16.15 1.28
N MET A 86 -16.89 16.26 2.61
CA MET A 86 -15.71 16.87 3.24
C MET A 86 -14.42 16.10 2.97
N ARG A 87 -14.44 14.76 3.08
CA ARG A 87 -13.29 13.91 2.73
C ARG A 87 -12.92 14.05 1.26
N ALA A 88 -13.91 14.10 0.37
CA ALA A 88 -13.69 14.28 -1.06
C ALA A 88 -13.06 15.65 -1.37
N ARG A 89 -13.54 16.74 -0.75
CA ARG A 89 -12.96 18.09 -0.93
C ARG A 89 -11.54 18.20 -0.36
N GLN A 90 -11.28 17.59 0.80
CA GLN A 90 -9.93 17.54 1.37
C GLN A 90 -8.97 16.74 0.47
N ALA A 91 -9.44 15.63 -0.12
CA ALA A 91 -8.66 14.84 -1.07
C ALA A 91 -8.35 15.64 -2.35
N ASP A 92 -9.34 16.36 -2.91
CA ASP A 92 -9.12 17.19 -4.10
C ASP A 92 -8.18 18.38 -3.83
N ALA A 93 -8.35 19.08 -2.71
CA ALA A 93 -7.45 20.17 -2.31
C ALA A 93 -6.02 19.67 -2.10
N LYS A 94 -5.85 18.50 -1.46
CA LYS A 94 -4.54 17.86 -1.29
C LYS A 94 -3.92 17.49 -2.64
N ARG A 95 -4.71 16.98 -3.58
CA ARG A 95 -4.25 16.65 -4.95
C ARG A 95 -3.76 17.89 -5.69
N ARG A 96 -4.55 18.97 -5.71
CA ARG A 96 -4.16 20.24 -6.37
C ARG A 96 -2.92 20.87 -5.74
N ALA A 97 -2.82 20.85 -4.41
CA ALA A 97 -1.63 21.35 -3.71
C ALA A 97 -0.37 20.53 -4.05
N ALA A 98 -0.50 19.19 -4.12
CA ALA A 98 0.60 18.31 -4.52
C ALA A 98 1.05 18.57 -5.98
N GLU A 99 0.11 18.84 -6.89
CA GLU A 99 0.42 19.16 -8.28
C GLU A 99 1.15 20.51 -8.43
N ILE A 100 0.70 21.54 -7.70
CA ILE A 100 1.39 22.85 -7.67
C ILE A 100 2.81 22.69 -7.13
N ALA A 101 2.97 21.94 -6.03
CA ALA A 101 4.28 21.68 -5.43
C ALA A 101 5.21 20.90 -6.39
N ALA A 102 4.70 19.87 -7.08
CA ALA A 102 5.46 19.11 -8.06
C ALA A 102 5.92 19.97 -9.24
N ASN A 103 5.06 20.86 -9.73
CA ASN A 103 5.41 21.82 -10.80
C ASN A 103 6.45 22.84 -10.33
N ALA A 104 6.33 23.35 -9.10
CA ALA A 104 7.33 24.24 -8.50
C ALA A 104 8.70 23.54 -8.35
N ALA A 105 8.70 22.30 -7.84
CA ALA A 105 9.90 21.49 -7.69
C ALA A 105 10.60 21.22 -9.03
N ARG A 106 9.84 20.89 -10.08
CA ARG A 106 10.40 20.69 -11.44
C ARG A 106 11.07 21.97 -11.97
N ARG A 107 10.48 23.14 -11.73
CA ARG A 107 11.09 24.43 -12.11
C ARG A 107 12.33 24.75 -11.27
N ALA A 108 12.29 24.45 -9.98
CA ALA A 108 13.42 24.64 -9.06
C ALA A 108 14.61 23.74 -9.46
N ALA A 109 14.38 22.46 -9.74
CA ALA A 109 15.39 21.51 -10.20
C ALA A 109 16.11 22.00 -11.46
N LYS A 110 15.37 22.41 -12.51
CA LYS A 110 15.95 22.95 -13.75
C LYS A 110 16.83 24.18 -13.50
N ARG A 111 16.41 25.08 -12.61
CA ARG A 111 17.18 26.29 -12.24
C ARG A 111 18.43 25.95 -11.44
N ALA A 112 18.32 25.00 -10.50
CA ALA A 112 19.42 24.48 -9.70
C ALA A 112 20.51 23.89 -10.61
N GLU A 113 20.11 22.96 -11.48
CA GLU A 113 21.00 22.29 -12.43
C GLU A 113 21.69 23.29 -13.38
N ALA A 114 20.94 24.23 -13.95
CA ALA A 114 21.50 25.24 -14.85
C ALA A 114 22.52 26.15 -14.15
N LEU A 115 22.24 26.58 -12.92
CA LEU A 115 23.18 27.39 -12.14
C LEU A 115 24.44 26.58 -11.80
N PHE A 116 24.27 25.35 -11.33
CA PHE A 116 25.36 24.48 -10.92
C PHE A 116 26.31 24.18 -12.08
N LYS A 117 25.77 23.84 -13.25
CA LYS A 117 26.57 23.56 -14.46
C LYS A 117 27.39 24.76 -14.94
N ARG A 118 26.91 25.98 -14.71
CA ARG A 118 27.60 27.22 -15.12
C ARG A 118 28.74 27.62 -14.18
N MET A 119 28.70 27.20 -12.92
CA MET A 119 29.71 27.58 -11.94
C MET A 119 30.98 26.74 -12.09
N PRO A 120 32.18 27.30 -11.83
CA PRO A 120 33.44 26.57 -11.94
C PRO A 120 33.59 25.45 -10.90
N GLU A 121 34.30 24.39 -11.29
CA GLU A 121 34.61 23.24 -10.42
C GLU A 121 35.75 23.52 -9.43
N LYS A 122 36.61 24.50 -9.74
CA LYS A 122 37.75 24.90 -8.91
C LYS A 122 37.58 26.34 -8.44
N GLY A 123 37.93 26.60 -7.19
CA GLY A 123 37.86 27.92 -6.59
C GLY A 123 38.37 27.92 -5.15
N ARG A 124 38.30 29.09 -4.49
CA ARG A 124 38.62 29.25 -3.07
C ARG A 124 37.35 29.55 -2.28
N SER A 125 37.29 29.11 -1.04
CA SER A 125 36.17 29.40 -0.14
C SER A 125 36.65 29.57 1.29
N ALA A 126 36.43 30.77 1.83
CA ALA A 126 36.72 31.06 3.22
C ALA A 126 35.94 30.15 4.20
N TYR A 127 34.78 29.62 3.78
CA TYR A 127 34.04 28.64 4.57
C TYR A 127 34.79 27.31 4.66
N LEU A 128 35.23 26.77 3.52
CA LEU A 128 35.95 25.49 3.47
C LEU A 128 37.30 25.60 4.19
N ASP A 129 38.00 26.72 4.02
CA ASP A 129 39.26 27.01 4.71
C ASP A 129 39.05 27.07 6.23
N ARG A 130 38.00 27.76 6.70
CA ARG A 130 37.64 27.83 8.13
C ARG A 130 37.26 26.47 8.70
N LYS A 131 36.59 25.62 7.91
CA LYS A 131 36.20 24.27 8.28
C LYS A 131 37.30 23.22 8.02
N GLN A 132 38.46 23.63 7.50
CA GLN A 132 39.61 22.77 7.20
C GLN A 132 39.29 21.59 6.27
N VAL A 133 38.30 21.72 5.39
CA VAL A 133 37.83 20.64 4.50
C VAL A 133 37.96 21.00 3.02
N VAL A 134 38.01 19.99 2.16
CA VAL A 134 38.06 20.16 0.70
C VAL A 134 36.64 20.17 0.09
N GLY A 135 36.51 20.81 -1.08
CA GLY A 135 35.30 20.80 -1.88
C GLY A 135 35.11 19.52 -2.70
N PHE A 136 34.29 18.58 -2.25
CA PHE A 136 33.94 17.35 -2.96
C PHE A 136 32.61 17.49 -3.70
N GLY A 137 32.66 17.43 -5.04
CA GLY A 137 31.45 17.49 -5.87
C GLY A 137 30.70 18.82 -5.78
N VAL A 138 31.39 19.90 -5.42
CA VAL A 138 30.82 21.25 -5.27
C VAL A 138 31.18 22.15 -6.44
N ARG A 139 30.53 23.32 -6.51
CA ARG A 139 30.88 24.40 -7.43
C ARG A 139 31.11 25.70 -6.68
N TYR A 140 31.96 26.55 -7.23
CA TYR A 140 32.35 27.81 -6.60
C TYR A 140 31.66 28.97 -7.28
N ALA A 141 31.02 29.87 -6.54
CA ALA A 141 30.42 31.09 -7.04
C ALA A 141 31.40 32.27 -6.85
N PRO A 142 32.20 32.66 -7.86
CA PRO A 142 33.36 33.54 -7.63
C PRO A 142 32.98 34.94 -7.18
N ARG A 143 31.80 35.43 -7.60
CA ARG A 143 31.31 36.77 -7.25
C ARG A 143 30.90 36.91 -5.79
N SER A 144 30.32 35.85 -5.21
CA SER A 144 29.83 35.85 -3.83
C SER A 144 30.78 35.16 -2.85
N GLY A 145 31.79 34.43 -3.35
CA GLY A 145 32.64 33.55 -2.54
C GLY A 145 31.90 32.32 -1.98
N ALA A 146 30.67 32.07 -2.43
CA ALA A 146 29.85 30.97 -1.95
C ALA A 146 30.23 29.63 -2.59
N VAL A 147 29.97 28.54 -1.87
CA VAL A 147 30.09 27.17 -2.35
C VAL A 147 28.69 26.61 -2.57
N LEU A 148 28.49 25.98 -3.72
CA LEU A 148 27.23 25.34 -4.09
C LEU A 148 27.40 23.82 -3.97
N VAL A 149 26.61 23.22 -3.09
CA VAL A 149 26.53 21.76 -2.92
C VAL A 149 25.26 21.28 -3.63
N PRO A 150 25.35 20.36 -4.60
CA PRO A 150 24.18 19.85 -5.30
C PRO A 150 23.38 18.93 -4.38
N MET A 151 22.05 19.08 -4.40
CA MET A 151 21.12 18.18 -3.72
C MET A 151 20.48 17.30 -4.79
N GLN A 152 20.70 16.00 -4.71
CA GLN A 152 20.29 15.01 -5.70
C GLN A 152 19.18 14.12 -5.14
N ASN A 153 18.32 13.62 -6.02
CA ASN A 153 17.32 12.61 -5.69
C ASN A 153 17.83 11.20 -5.96
N SER A 154 16.92 10.22 -5.84
CA SER A 154 17.23 8.80 -6.05
C SER A 154 17.63 8.41 -7.48
N GLN A 155 17.47 9.31 -8.45
CA GLN A 155 17.90 9.16 -9.84
C GLN A 155 19.15 10.00 -10.14
N ASP A 156 19.87 10.45 -9.11
CA ASP A 156 21.05 11.34 -9.21
C ASP A 156 20.78 12.70 -9.85
N ALA A 157 19.51 13.08 -10.04
CA ALA A 157 19.11 14.35 -10.63
C ALA A 157 19.14 15.47 -9.59
N ILE A 158 19.72 16.63 -9.95
CA ILE A 158 19.79 17.80 -9.07
C ILE A 158 18.38 18.38 -8.88
N VAL A 159 17.88 18.34 -7.65
CA VAL A 159 16.58 18.89 -7.24
C VAL A 159 16.69 20.27 -6.60
N GLY A 160 17.87 20.62 -6.10
CA GLY A 160 18.16 21.89 -5.42
C GLY A 160 19.65 22.03 -5.13
N LEU A 161 20.04 23.16 -4.54
CA LEU A 161 21.40 23.47 -4.09
C LEU A 161 21.37 23.92 -2.63
N GLN A 162 22.32 23.44 -1.84
CA GLN A 162 22.70 24.14 -0.61
C GLN A 162 23.77 25.17 -0.97
N VAL A 163 23.47 26.44 -0.68
CA VAL A 163 24.38 27.57 -0.87
C VAL A 163 25.06 27.85 0.47
N ILE A 164 26.38 27.75 0.50
CA ILE A 164 27.19 28.01 1.68
C ILE A 164 27.99 29.29 1.46
N PHE A 165 27.73 30.30 2.28
CA PHE A 165 28.34 31.62 2.19
C PHE A 165 29.68 31.68 2.94
N PRO A 166 30.59 32.60 2.57
CA PRO A 166 31.89 32.72 3.22
C PRO A 166 31.79 33.11 4.70
N ALA A 167 30.75 33.85 5.08
CA ALA A 167 30.46 34.27 6.44
C ALA A 167 28.95 34.22 6.74
N VAL A 168 28.60 34.31 8.02
CA VAL A 168 27.21 34.42 8.49
C VAL A 168 26.61 35.71 7.94
N GLN A 169 25.45 35.64 7.31
CA GLN A 169 24.78 36.82 6.77
C GLN A 169 24.03 37.56 7.87
N GLU A 170 24.15 38.90 7.91
CA GLU A 170 23.55 39.74 8.96
C GLU A 170 22.01 39.72 8.94
N ASP A 171 21.40 39.52 7.78
CA ASP A 171 19.95 39.54 7.58
C ASP A 171 19.24 38.26 8.05
N THR A 172 19.91 37.11 7.90
CA THR A 172 19.36 35.78 8.21
C THR A 172 20.01 35.14 9.43
N GLY A 173 21.16 35.64 9.88
CA GLY A 173 21.96 35.03 10.95
C GLY A 173 22.51 33.66 10.58
N ARG A 174 22.56 33.30 9.29
CA ARG A 174 22.98 31.98 8.80
C ARG A 174 24.05 32.11 7.73
N ASP A 175 24.96 31.15 7.67
CA ASP A 175 25.95 31.02 6.59
C ASP A 175 25.53 30.00 5.51
N LYS A 176 24.34 29.40 5.65
CA LYS A 176 23.81 28.38 4.71
C LYS A 176 22.37 28.66 4.35
N SER A 177 22.02 28.45 3.09
CA SER A 177 20.64 28.52 2.60
C SER A 177 20.35 27.45 1.55
N TYR A 178 19.06 27.20 1.31
CA TYR A 178 18.58 26.26 0.29
C TYR A 178 18.00 27.04 -0.89
N TRP A 179 18.37 26.64 -2.10
CA TRP A 179 17.95 27.34 -3.31
C TRP A 179 17.75 26.37 -4.49
N PRO A 180 16.76 26.58 -5.37
CA PRO A 180 15.72 27.61 -5.32
C PRO A 180 14.58 27.32 -4.36
N HIS A 181 13.81 28.35 -4.00
CA HIS A 181 12.55 28.16 -3.28
C HIS A 181 11.59 27.24 -4.07
N GLY A 182 10.90 26.34 -3.36
CA GLY A 182 10.02 25.34 -3.94
C GLY A 182 10.71 24.05 -4.40
N MET A 183 12.01 23.88 -4.13
CA MET A 183 12.72 22.62 -4.40
C MET A 183 12.18 21.45 -3.56
N ALA A 184 12.29 20.23 -4.10
CA ALA A 184 11.97 19.00 -3.38
C ALA A 184 13.15 18.60 -2.50
N LYS A 185 13.07 18.94 -1.21
CA LYS A 185 14.15 18.68 -0.24
C LYS A 185 14.08 17.28 0.36
N ASP A 186 12.88 16.75 0.58
CA ASP A 186 12.68 15.47 1.26
C ASP A 186 13.33 14.33 0.49
N GLY A 187 14.22 13.59 1.16
CA GLY A 187 15.01 12.52 0.58
C GLY A 187 16.17 12.98 -0.31
N ALA A 188 16.38 14.28 -0.49
CA ALA A 188 17.50 14.78 -1.29
C ALA A 188 18.83 14.67 -0.52
N PHE A 189 19.91 14.29 -1.20
CA PHE A 189 21.23 14.05 -0.60
C PHE A 189 22.37 14.58 -1.47
N HIS A 190 23.58 14.69 -0.92
CA HIS A 190 24.81 14.85 -1.68
C HIS A 190 25.76 13.68 -1.41
N MET A 191 26.32 13.08 -2.44
CA MET A 191 27.29 11.99 -2.29
C MET A 191 28.72 12.48 -2.42
N ILE A 192 29.55 12.06 -1.48
CA ILE A 192 31.01 12.15 -1.56
C ILE A 192 31.54 10.70 -1.67
N GLY A 193 32.51 10.44 -2.57
CA GLY A 193 33.17 9.14 -2.65
C GLY A 193 32.54 8.11 -3.62
N GLY A 194 31.61 8.49 -4.49
CA GLY A 194 31.13 7.62 -5.57
C GLY A 194 30.45 6.31 -5.11
N HIS A 195 30.69 5.21 -5.85
CA HIS A 195 30.19 3.87 -5.51
C HIS A 195 31.20 3.16 -4.59
N PRO A 196 30.79 2.73 -3.37
CA PRO A 196 31.67 2.00 -2.45
C PRO A 196 32.04 0.61 -3.01
N GLU A 197 33.27 0.16 -2.81
CA GLU A 197 33.73 -1.18 -3.21
C GLU A 197 33.07 -2.29 -2.36
N PRO A 198 32.95 -3.54 -2.85
CA PRO A 198 32.33 -4.63 -2.09
C PRO A 198 32.89 -4.75 -0.65
N GLY A 199 32.00 -4.71 0.33
CA GLY A 199 32.37 -4.76 1.76
C GLY A 199 32.61 -3.40 2.42
N GLU A 200 32.75 -2.33 1.65
CA GLU A 200 32.87 -0.97 2.18
C GLU A 200 31.52 -0.42 2.66
N PRO A 201 31.49 0.24 3.84
CA PRO A 201 30.29 0.87 4.36
C PRO A 201 29.93 2.15 3.63
N VAL A 202 28.68 2.58 3.81
CA VAL A 202 28.19 3.91 3.45
C VAL A 202 27.95 4.71 4.72
N LEU A 203 28.64 5.84 4.84
CA LEU A 203 28.43 6.77 5.94
C LEU A 203 27.28 7.72 5.60
N VAL A 204 26.45 8.09 6.58
CA VAL A 204 25.36 9.06 6.42
C VAL A 204 25.51 10.13 7.48
N CYS A 205 25.50 11.41 7.11
CA CYS A 205 25.64 12.52 8.08
C CYS A 205 24.72 13.71 7.73
N GLU A 206 24.57 14.65 8.66
CA GLU A 206 23.73 15.84 8.42
C GLU A 206 24.45 16.91 7.59
N GLY A 207 25.59 17.41 8.06
CA GLY A 207 26.27 18.55 7.46
C GLY A 207 27.26 18.20 6.34
N TYR A 208 27.41 19.11 5.36
CA TYR A 208 28.44 18.97 4.32
C TYR A 208 29.87 18.92 4.87
N ALA A 209 30.21 19.80 5.82
CA ALA A 209 31.55 19.83 6.42
C ALA A 209 31.86 18.56 7.22
N THR A 210 30.87 18.05 7.94
CA THR A 210 30.91 16.72 8.60
C THR A 210 31.19 15.63 7.59
N GLY A 211 30.44 15.60 6.48
CA GLY A 211 30.62 14.59 5.43
C GLY A 211 32.00 14.65 4.75
N ALA A 212 32.49 15.87 4.47
CA ALA A 212 33.83 16.06 3.92
C ALA A 212 34.92 15.60 4.90
N SER A 213 34.78 15.89 6.19
CA SER A 213 35.73 15.44 7.23
C SER A 213 35.74 13.91 7.35
N LEU A 214 34.56 13.27 7.34
CA LEU A 214 34.42 11.81 7.36
C LEU A 214 35.11 11.16 6.16
N HIS A 215 34.87 11.68 4.95
CA HIS A 215 35.49 11.16 3.74
C HIS A 215 37.01 11.38 3.74
N MET A 216 37.49 12.57 4.14
CA MET A 216 38.93 12.86 4.25
C MET A 216 39.63 11.94 5.25
N ALA A 217 38.96 11.58 6.35
CA ALA A 217 39.51 10.72 7.39
C ALA A 217 39.50 9.22 7.03
N THR A 218 38.47 8.76 6.31
CA THR A 218 38.21 7.31 6.13
C THR A 218 38.26 6.83 4.67
N SER A 219 38.23 7.75 3.71
CA SER A 219 38.06 7.49 2.28
C SER A 219 36.76 6.78 1.89
N GLN A 220 35.82 6.61 2.82
CA GLN A 220 34.54 5.92 2.60
C GLN A 220 33.52 6.78 1.87
N ALA A 221 32.56 6.16 1.18
CA ALA A 221 31.44 6.88 0.58
C ALA A 221 30.55 7.52 1.66
N VAL A 222 30.19 8.79 1.49
CA VAL A 222 29.40 9.57 2.46
C VAL A 222 28.19 10.22 1.81
N ALA A 223 27.00 9.96 2.34
CA ALA A 223 25.75 10.60 1.98
C ALA A 223 25.41 11.72 2.96
N ILE A 224 25.28 12.95 2.47
CA ILE A 224 24.93 14.13 3.28
C ILE A 224 23.43 14.38 3.16
N ALA A 225 22.72 14.36 4.30
CA ALA A 225 21.28 14.52 4.41
C ALA A 225 20.82 15.97 4.63
N PHE A 226 21.75 16.90 4.88
CA PHE A 226 21.54 18.34 5.11
C PHE A 226 20.85 18.75 6.42
N ASP A 227 20.04 17.89 7.04
CA ASP A 227 19.50 18.07 8.38
C ASP A 227 18.98 16.75 8.99
N ALA A 228 18.83 16.74 10.31
CA ALA A 228 18.36 15.61 11.09
C ALA A 228 17.02 15.02 10.62
N GLY A 229 16.07 15.86 10.18
CA GLY A 229 14.75 15.41 9.72
C GLY A 229 14.81 14.59 8.43
N ASN A 230 15.87 14.76 7.64
CA ASN A 230 16.05 14.09 6.37
C ASN A 230 16.90 12.79 6.48
N LEU A 231 17.58 12.57 7.61
CA LEU A 231 18.44 11.39 7.84
C LEU A 231 17.75 10.07 7.53
N MET A 232 16.53 9.88 8.01
CA MET A 232 15.75 8.65 7.79
C MET A 232 15.48 8.39 6.30
N ALA A 233 15.07 9.41 5.55
CA ALA A 233 14.75 9.28 4.13
C ALA A 233 15.99 8.94 3.32
N VAL A 234 17.11 9.63 3.61
CA VAL A 234 18.39 9.39 2.95
C VAL A 234 18.97 8.03 3.31
N ALA A 235 18.90 7.60 4.58
CA ALA A 235 19.38 6.29 5.02
C ALA A 235 18.63 5.14 4.32
N LYS A 236 17.30 5.23 4.22
CA LYS A 236 16.49 4.26 3.44
C LYS A 236 16.92 4.22 1.99
N HIS A 237 17.13 5.39 1.41
CA HIS A 237 17.58 5.47 0.02
C HIS A 237 18.98 4.86 -0.18
N MET A 238 19.90 5.06 0.76
CA MET A 238 21.22 4.40 0.72
C MET A 238 21.10 2.87 0.86
N ARG A 239 20.16 2.38 1.66
CA ARG A 239 19.87 0.93 1.79
C ARG A 239 19.35 0.33 0.49
N GLU A 240 18.46 1.04 -0.21
CA GLU A 240 17.97 0.65 -1.54
C GLU A 240 19.07 0.70 -2.60
N ARG A 241 19.87 1.77 -2.61
CA ARG A 241 20.94 1.99 -3.60
C ARG A 241 22.12 1.04 -3.42
N PHE A 242 22.46 0.69 -2.18
CA PHE A 242 23.58 -0.17 -1.82
C PHE A 242 23.13 -1.36 -0.95
N PRO A 243 22.40 -2.33 -1.53
CA PRO A 243 21.95 -3.51 -0.80
C PRO A 243 23.13 -4.28 -0.19
N GLY A 244 22.95 -4.77 1.04
CA GLY A 244 23.97 -5.58 1.74
C GLY A 244 25.18 -4.83 2.28
N ARG A 245 25.30 -3.50 2.06
CA ARG A 245 26.40 -2.71 2.64
C ARG A 245 26.11 -2.30 4.08
N SER A 246 27.14 -2.17 4.92
CA SER A 246 26.96 -1.57 6.24
C SER A 246 26.61 -0.09 6.08
N ILE A 247 25.61 0.39 6.81
CA ILE A 247 25.22 1.80 6.83
C ILE A 247 25.55 2.34 8.21
N ILE A 248 26.37 3.38 8.27
CA ILE A 248 26.78 4.00 9.53
C ILE A 248 26.31 5.44 9.53
N ILE A 249 25.44 5.78 10.48
CA ILE A 249 24.90 7.11 10.65
C ILE A 249 25.82 7.87 11.61
N CYS A 250 26.56 8.82 11.06
CA CYS A 250 27.43 9.74 11.77
C CYS A 250 26.59 10.93 12.22
N ARG A 251 26.14 10.89 13.48
CA ARG A 251 25.23 11.89 14.04
C ARG A 251 25.96 13.13 14.56
N ASP A 252 25.24 14.25 14.56
CA ASP A 252 25.60 15.42 15.35
C ASP A 252 25.19 15.18 16.82
N ASP A 253 25.89 15.83 17.75
CA ASP A 253 25.67 15.72 19.19
C ASP A 253 25.07 17.01 19.76
N ASP A 254 23.74 17.11 19.68
CA ASP A 254 22.93 18.26 20.12
C ASP A 254 22.64 18.25 21.64
N TRP A 255 23.64 17.91 22.46
CA TRP A 255 23.49 17.63 23.90
C TRP A 255 22.89 18.76 24.75
N LYS A 256 22.86 20.01 24.26
CA LYS A 256 22.25 21.16 24.96
C LYS A 256 20.78 21.43 24.59
N THR A 257 20.22 20.68 23.65
CA THR A 257 18.82 20.86 23.26
C THR A 257 17.90 20.40 24.40
N LYS A 258 16.81 21.13 24.60
CA LYS A 258 15.80 20.82 25.61
C LYS A 258 14.43 20.68 24.96
N ARG A 259 13.60 19.78 25.46
CA ARG A 259 12.17 19.75 25.13
C ARG A 259 11.49 21.03 25.64
N PRO A 260 10.31 21.39 25.12
CA PRO A 260 9.48 22.47 25.69
C PRO A 260 9.16 22.26 27.18
N THR A 261 9.19 21.02 27.66
CA THR A 261 9.03 20.64 29.06
C THR A 261 10.25 20.98 29.93
N GLY A 262 11.37 21.42 29.33
CA GLY A 262 12.62 21.75 30.00
C GLY A 262 13.60 20.57 30.16
N GLU A 263 13.19 19.36 29.78
CA GLU A 263 14.01 18.14 29.86
C GLU A 263 15.12 18.12 28.79
N PRO A 264 16.34 17.64 29.11
CA PRO A 264 17.39 17.42 28.11
C PRO A 264 16.93 16.48 26.99
N TRP A 265 17.22 16.83 25.74
CA TRP A 265 16.85 16.04 24.58
C TRP A 265 17.90 16.21 23.49
N ASN A 266 18.38 15.10 22.92
CA ASN A 266 19.33 15.12 21.81
C ASN A 266 18.61 14.68 20.52
N PRO A 267 18.07 15.61 19.73
CA PRO A 267 17.34 15.29 18.50
C PRO A 267 18.21 14.57 17.46
N GLY A 268 19.49 14.92 17.33
CA GLY A 268 20.44 14.24 16.44
C GLY A 268 20.60 12.76 16.80
N GLU A 269 20.78 12.46 18.08
CA GLU A 269 20.83 11.08 18.60
C GLU A 269 19.54 10.30 18.35
N GLU A 270 18.39 10.85 18.72
CA GLU A 270 17.10 10.14 18.57
C GLU A 270 16.82 9.81 17.10
N LYS A 271 17.01 10.78 16.20
CA LYS A 271 16.74 10.60 14.76
C LYS A 271 17.74 9.65 14.10
N ALA A 272 19.02 9.74 14.47
CA ALA A 272 20.04 8.82 13.97
C ALA A 272 19.77 7.38 14.42
N ASN A 273 19.45 7.16 15.70
CA ASN A 273 19.11 5.83 16.22
C ASN A 273 17.88 5.25 15.53
N ASN A 274 16.82 6.05 15.37
CA ASN A 274 15.62 5.63 14.65
C ASN A 274 15.95 5.23 13.20
N ALA A 275 16.74 6.04 12.50
CA ALA A 275 17.15 5.74 11.13
C ALA A 275 17.98 4.46 11.04
N ALA A 276 18.95 4.27 11.96
CA ALA A 276 19.79 3.09 12.00
C ALA A 276 18.98 1.81 12.25
N VAL A 277 18.05 1.82 13.20
CA VAL A 277 17.15 0.67 13.46
C VAL A 277 16.36 0.30 12.21
N VAL A 278 15.79 1.29 11.51
CA VAL A 278 14.94 1.04 10.33
C VAL A 278 15.73 0.47 9.15
N VAL A 279 17.00 0.83 9.00
CA VAL A 279 17.84 0.38 7.87
C VAL A 279 18.79 -0.76 8.23
N GLY A 280 18.77 -1.27 9.47
CA GLY A 280 19.77 -2.22 9.96
C GLY A 280 21.20 -1.66 9.90
N GLY A 281 21.37 -0.40 10.31
CA GLY A 281 22.63 0.32 10.36
C GLY A 281 23.17 0.52 11.78
N GLN A 282 24.32 1.19 11.89
CA GLN A 282 24.95 1.55 13.16
C GLN A 282 24.96 3.08 13.32
N VAL A 283 25.11 3.57 14.55
CA VAL A 283 25.24 5.01 14.84
C VAL A 283 26.59 5.27 15.48
N VAL A 284 27.23 6.35 15.07
CA VAL A 284 28.45 6.85 15.69
C VAL A 284 28.33 8.36 15.90
N GLY A 285 28.69 8.83 17.09
CA GLY A 285 28.77 10.26 17.41
C GLY A 285 30.20 10.64 17.79
N PRO A 286 30.58 11.92 17.66
CA PRO A 286 31.92 12.39 18.01
C PRO A 286 32.14 12.36 19.53
N ILE A 287 33.29 11.83 19.95
CA ILE A 287 33.77 11.87 21.33
C ILE A 287 34.99 12.79 21.40
N PHE A 288 34.97 13.78 22.29
CA PHE A 288 36.07 14.74 22.46
C PHE A 288 36.91 14.34 23.67
N SER A 289 38.23 14.43 23.56
CA SER A 289 39.19 13.98 24.59
C SER A 289 39.57 15.06 25.61
N ALA A 290 39.31 16.34 25.30
CA ALA A 290 39.59 17.49 26.17
C ALA A 290 38.32 18.05 26.85
N GLU A 291 38.47 19.05 27.74
CA GLU A 291 37.35 19.86 28.23
C GLU A 291 36.58 20.44 27.04
N ARG A 292 35.42 19.85 26.76
CA ARG A 292 34.64 20.10 25.55
C ARG A 292 34.19 21.57 25.50
N GLU A 293 34.60 22.28 24.46
CA GLU A 293 34.02 23.60 24.18
C GLU A 293 32.52 23.47 23.88
N VAL A 294 31.74 24.44 24.38
CA VAL A 294 30.27 24.47 24.24
C VAL A 294 29.78 24.31 22.81
N LYS A 295 30.57 24.77 21.83
CA LYS A 295 30.22 24.81 20.41
C LYS A 295 30.54 23.50 19.65
N TRP A 296 31.24 22.55 20.25
CA TRP A 296 31.66 21.32 19.58
C TRP A 296 30.55 20.28 19.58
N THR A 297 30.04 19.97 18.40
CA THR A 297 28.83 19.15 18.23
C THR A 297 28.96 18.09 17.15
N ASP A 298 29.83 18.27 16.15
CA ASP A 298 29.90 17.35 15.00
C ASP A 298 31.33 16.78 14.76
N PHE A 299 31.45 15.82 13.83
CA PHE A 299 32.75 15.24 13.45
C PHE A 299 33.69 16.24 12.77
N ASN A 300 33.16 17.33 12.19
CA ASN A 300 34.02 18.38 11.67
C ASN A 300 34.65 19.19 12.81
N ASP A 301 33.93 19.47 13.89
CA ASP A 301 34.49 20.11 15.07
C ASP A 301 35.56 19.22 15.71
N LEU A 302 35.34 17.90 15.76
CA LEU A 302 36.35 16.93 16.19
C LEU A 302 37.58 16.95 15.27
N HIS A 303 37.39 17.03 13.96
CA HIS A 303 38.47 17.20 12.99
C HIS A 303 39.26 18.49 13.25
N CYS A 304 38.61 19.64 13.40
CA CYS A 304 39.30 20.91 13.65
C CYS A 304 40.03 20.94 14.99
N ALA A 305 39.51 20.25 16.02
CA ALA A 305 40.06 20.25 17.37
C ALA A 305 41.19 19.22 17.57
N GLU A 306 41.01 18.00 17.07
CA GLU A 306 41.86 16.84 17.38
C GLU A 306 42.47 16.19 16.13
N GLY A 307 42.16 16.69 14.93
CA GLY A 307 42.68 16.21 13.65
C GLY A 307 41.89 15.06 13.02
N LEU A 308 42.20 14.76 11.76
CA LEU A 308 41.53 13.69 10.98
C LEU A 308 41.74 12.30 11.58
N GLU A 309 42.87 12.03 12.23
CA GLU A 309 43.13 10.74 12.86
C GLU A 309 42.19 10.44 14.04
N ALA A 310 41.75 11.46 14.78
CA ALA A 310 40.75 11.29 15.84
C ALA A 310 39.39 10.85 15.26
N VAL A 311 38.96 11.51 14.17
CA VAL A 311 37.76 11.13 13.41
C VAL A 311 37.91 9.72 12.86
N ARG A 312 39.03 9.43 12.17
CA ARG A 312 39.31 8.12 11.58
C ARG A 312 39.23 7.02 12.62
N ARG A 313 39.87 7.18 13.78
CA ARG A 313 39.86 6.18 14.86
C ARG A 313 38.44 5.86 15.33
N GLN A 314 37.62 6.88 15.57
CA GLN A 314 36.26 6.69 16.07
C GLN A 314 35.33 6.04 15.05
N VAL A 315 35.38 6.51 13.80
CA VAL A 315 34.53 5.95 12.74
C VAL A 315 35.04 4.55 12.36
N THR A 316 36.36 4.34 12.27
CA THR A 316 36.94 3.02 11.93
C THR A 316 36.67 1.95 12.99
N ALA A 317 36.56 2.35 14.27
CA ALA A 317 36.13 1.44 15.33
C ALA A 317 34.72 0.85 15.08
N VAL A 318 33.88 1.57 14.33
CA VAL A 318 32.54 1.14 13.91
C VAL A 318 32.55 0.52 12.49
N ILE A 319 33.43 0.98 11.59
CA ILE A 319 33.58 0.46 10.20
C ILE A 319 34.13 -0.97 10.16
N LYS A 320 34.85 -1.43 11.18
CA LYS A 320 35.35 -2.82 11.20
C LYS A 320 34.18 -3.79 10.95
N PRO A 321 34.24 -4.66 9.92
CA PRO A 321 33.36 -5.82 9.80
C PRO A 321 33.52 -6.68 11.07
N PRO A 322 32.63 -7.67 11.29
CA PRO A 322 32.62 -8.45 12.53
C PRO A 322 34.03 -8.90 12.85
N ALA A 323 34.37 -8.91 14.14
CA ALA A 323 35.68 -9.33 14.59
C ALA A 323 36.07 -10.66 13.94
N THR A 324 37.37 -10.91 13.90
CA THR A 324 38.05 -12.00 13.19
C THR A 324 37.44 -13.42 13.34
N GLY A 325 36.44 -13.63 14.21
CA GLY A 325 35.60 -14.83 14.36
C GLY A 325 34.20 -14.79 13.72
N GLY A 326 33.85 -13.79 12.90
CA GLY A 326 32.57 -13.70 12.16
C GLY A 326 31.39 -13.26 13.02
N TRP A 327 30.16 -13.63 12.65
CA TRP A 327 28.95 -13.24 13.38
C TRP A 327 28.94 -13.66 14.86
N LYS A 328 29.75 -14.65 15.23
CA LYS A 328 29.94 -15.12 16.60
C LYS A 328 30.56 -14.06 17.52
N ASP A 329 31.28 -13.10 16.96
CA ASP A 329 31.87 -12.00 17.72
C ASP A 329 30.90 -10.83 17.90
N MET A 330 29.79 -10.81 17.15
CA MET A 330 28.67 -9.88 17.37
C MET A 330 27.74 -10.34 18.51
N LEU A 331 27.97 -11.54 19.05
CA LEU A 331 27.20 -12.04 20.18
C LEU A 331 27.54 -11.26 21.45
N ALA A 332 26.50 -10.71 22.08
CA ALA A 332 26.62 -9.99 23.34
C ALA A 332 27.04 -10.93 24.46
N ARG A 333 28.07 -10.55 25.23
CA ARG A 333 28.67 -11.33 26.32
C ARG A 333 28.69 -10.53 27.62
N THR A 334 28.58 -11.24 28.75
CA THR A 334 28.82 -10.67 30.08
C THR A 334 30.30 -10.36 30.27
N GLU A 335 30.65 -9.63 31.33
CA GLU A 335 32.05 -9.37 31.72
C GLU A 335 32.85 -10.67 31.94
N SER A 336 32.19 -11.75 32.35
CA SER A 336 32.77 -13.10 32.49
C SER A 336 32.90 -13.89 31.18
N GLY A 337 32.52 -13.30 30.04
CA GLY A 337 32.61 -13.91 28.71
C GLY A 337 31.45 -14.83 28.31
N ALA A 338 30.48 -15.06 29.21
CA ALA A 338 29.30 -15.89 28.94
C ALA A 338 28.30 -15.16 28.02
N LEU A 339 27.56 -15.91 27.19
CA LEU A 339 26.56 -15.32 26.29
C LEU A 339 25.39 -14.74 27.07
N ILE A 340 24.98 -13.52 26.71
CA ILE A 340 23.82 -12.87 27.31
C ILE A 340 22.53 -13.52 26.78
N ALA A 341 21.62 -13.85 27.70
CA ALA A 341 20.32 -14.44 27.42
C ALA A 341 19.32 -13.39 26.89
N HIS A 342 19.49 -12.96 25.64
CA HIS A 342 18.68 -11.94 24.99
C HIS A 342 18.25 -12.36 23.58
N MET A 343 17.11 -11.87 23.10
CA MET A 343 16.56 -12.15 21.76
C MET A 343 17.58 -11.90 20.64
N GLN A 344 18.30 -10.78 20.69
CA GLN A 344 19.28 -10.41 19.66
C GLN A 344 20.38 -11.46 19.44
N ASN A 345 20.84 -12.13 20.49
CA ASN A 345 21.80 -13.23 20.36
C ASN A 345 21.15 -14.47 19.71
N VAL A 346 19.89 -14.74 20.02
CA VAL A 346 19.13 -15.84 19.39
C VAL A 346 18.96 -15.57 17.90
N GLU A 347 18.54 -14.35 17.54
CA GLU A 347 18.39 -13.91 16.15
C GLU A 347 19.70 -14.03 15.39
N LEU A 348 20.82 -13.51 15.92
CA LEU A 348 22.14 -13.61 15.31
C LEU A 348 22.54 -15.07 15.04
N ILE A 349 22.27 -15.98 15.98
CA ILE A 349 22.54 -17.42 15.80
C ILE A 349 21.65 -18.01 14.71
N LEU A 350 20.33 -17.80 14.78
CA LEU A 350 19.38 -18.39 13.85
C LEU A 350 19.53 -17.86 12.42
N ALA A 351 19.93 -16.60 12.25
CA ALA A 351 20.14 -15.98 10.95
C ALA A 351 21.45 -16.39 10.27
N ASN A 352 22.51 -16.68 11.05
CA ASN A 352 23.88 -16.80 10.50
C ASN A 352 24.55 -18.16 10.72
N ASP A 353 24.07 -19.01 11.63
CA ASP A 353 24.61 -20.36 11.79
C ASP A 353 24.25 -21.21 10.56
N GLU A 354 25.26 -21.82 9.93
CA GLU A 354 25.10 -22.63 8.71
C GLU A 354 24.07 -23.75 8.87
N ARG A 355 23.93 -24.30 10.08
CA ARG A 355 22.95 -25.35 10.38
C ARG A 355 21.51 -24.83 10.28
N TRP A 356 21.30 -23.54 10.51
CA TRP A 356 20.01 -22.84 10.42
C TRP A 356 19.73 -22.18 9.07
N SER A 357 20.75 -22.03 8.21
CA SER A 357 20.60 -21.42 6.88
C SER A 357 19.45 -22.04 6.09
N GLY A 358 18.46 -21.24 5.67
CA GLY A 358 17.30 -21.71 4.91
C GLY A 358 16.35 -22.64 5.66
N VAL A 359 16.40 -22.69 7.00
CA VAL A 359 15.45 -23.47 7.83
C VAL A 359 14.17 -22.68 8.11
N ILE A 360 14.30 -21.40 8.47
CA ILE A 360 13.18 -20.55 8.90
C ILE A 360 12.81 -19.61 7.76
N GLY A 361 11.52 -19.49 7.45
CA GLY A 361 11.06 -18.50 6.48
C GLY A 361 9.61 -18.10 6.69
N TYR A 362 9.24 -16.90 6.26
CA TYR A 362 7.88 -16.39 6.34
C TYR A 362 7.16 -16.57 5.01
N ASN A 363 6.08 -17.34 5.01
CA ASN A 363 5.22 -17.49 3.84
C ASN A 363 4.29 -16.27 3.74
N ALA A 364 4.64 -15.32 2.88
CA ALA A 364 3.89 -14.08 2.67
C ALA A 364 2.48 -14.29 2.09
N PHE A 365 2.22 -15.47 1.52
CA PHE A 365 0.91 -15.83 0.97
C PHE A 365 -0.06 -16.29 2.06
N SER A 366 0.40 -17.15 2.98
CA SER A 366 -0.43 -17.66 4.09
C SER A 366 -0.28 -16.87 5.40
N SER A 367 0.67 -15.93 5.46
CA SER A 367 1.08 -15.23 6.69
C SER A 367 1.59 -16.17 7.80
N LYS A 368 2.23 -17.28 7.43
CA LYS A 368 2.70 -18.30 8.40
C LYS A 368 4.22 -18.38 8.43
N ILE A 369 4.77 -18.62 9.60
CA ILE A 369 6.17 -19.01 9.75
C ILE A 369 6.29 -20.48 9.35
N MET A 370 7.29 -20.79 8.54
CA MET A 370 7.51 -22.11 7.98
C MET A 370 8.90 -22.61 8.34
N ARG A 371 8.98 -23.89 8.65
CA ARG A 371 10.21 -24.68 8.58
C ARG A 371 10.38 -25.17 7.13
N LEU A 372 11.32 -24.59 6.39
CA LEU A 372 11.55 -24.87 4.97
C LEU A 372 12.38 -26.12 4.73
N ARG A 373 13.23 -26.51 5.69
CA ARG A 373 13.99 -27.76 5.69
C ARG A 373 14.15 -28.32 7.09
N ALA A 374 14.68 -29.53 7.22
CA ALA A 374 14.97 -30.13 8.52
C ALA A 374 15.83 -29.19 9.38
N ALA A 375 15.35 -28.87 10.58
CA ALA A 375 16.06 -28.02 11.52
C ALA A 375 17.20 -28.81 12.21
N PRO A 376 18.16 -28.13 12.86
CA PRO A 376 19.25 -28.79 13.58
C PRO A 376 18.80 -29.75 14.71
N TYR A 377 17.59 -29.56 15.23
CA TYR A 377 16.97 -30.46 16.21
C TYR A 377 16.18 -31.62 15.57
N GLY A 378 16.14 -31.73 14.24
CA GLY A 378 15.33 -32.70 13.48
C GLY A 378 13.97 -32.15 13.02
N GLY A 379 13.14 -33.02 12.41
CA GLY A 379 11.81 -32.67 11.89
C GLY A 379 11.74 -32.54 10.36
N VAL A 380 10.52 -32.48 9.82
CA VAL A 380 10.24 -32.37 8.38
C VAL A 380 9.78 -30.96 7.99
N PRO A 381 9.98 -30.50 6.75
CA PRO A 381 9.44 -29.21 6.30
C PRO A 381 7.93 -29.09 6.61
N GLY A 382 7.49 -27.91 7.04
CA GLY A 382 6.10 -27.68 7.44
C GLY A 382 5.88 -26.36 8.17
N GLU A 383 4.68 -26.16 8.68
CA GLU A 383 4.34 -25.01 9.52
C GLU A 383 5.16 -25.02 10.81
N TRP A 384 5.68 -23.84 11.20
CA TRP A 384 6.36 -23.65 12.47
C TRP A 384 5.33 -23.55 13.59
N SER A 385 5.54 -24.32 14.64
CA SER A 385 4.60 -24.48 15.76
C SER A 385 5.25 -24.20 17.11
N ASP A 386 4.46 -24.05 18.16
CA ASP A 386 4.96 -23.76 19.51
C ASP A 386 5.99 -24.79 20.02
N ILE A 387 5.88 -26.05 19.58
CA ILE A 387 6.86 -27.09 19.94
C ILE A 387 8.23 -26.84 19.29
N ASP A 388 8.27 -26.18 18.13
CA ASP A 388 9.52 -25.82 17.46
C ASP A 388 10.28 -24.75 18.25
N ASP A 389 9.59 -23.79 18.87
CA ASP A 389 10.20 -22.80 19.76
C ASP A 389 10.85 -23.47 20.98
N MET A 390 10.17 -24.46 21.56
CA MET A 390 10.72 -25.25 22.68
C MET A 390 11.95 -26.06 22.25
N ARG A 391 11.94 -26.59 21.03
CA ARG A 391 13.08 -27.34 20.46
C ARG A 391 14.26 -26.42 20.15
N VAL A 392 14.04 -25.21 19.64
CA VAL A 392 15.08 -24.18 19.49
C VAL A 392 15.69 -23.84 20.85
N MET A 393 14.86 -23.59 21.86
CA MET A 393 15.35 -23.29 23.22
C MET A 393 16.23 -24.41 23.76
N LYS A 394 15.80 -25.67 23.63
CA LYS A 394 16.59 -26.84 24.03
C LYS A 394 17.91 -26.92 23.28
N TRP A 395 17.89 -26.68 21.96
CA TRP A 395 19.08 -26.70 21.13
C TRP A 395 20.07 -25.59 21.52
N LEU A 396 19.60 -24.36 21.74
CA LEU A 396 20.43 -23.24 22.20
C LEU A 396 21.06 -23.52 23.57
N ALA A 397 20.31 -24.14 24.49
CA ALA A 397 20.84 -24.53 25.79
C ALA A 397 21.99 -25.54 25.68
N GLN A 398 21.93 -26.45 24.71
CA GLN A 398 23.04 -27.37 24.39
C GLN A 398 24.24 -26.65 23.78
N GLN A 399 24.04 -25.50 23.12
CA GLN A 399 25.11 -24.63 22.61
C GLN A 399 25.63 -23.65 23.69
N GLY A 400 25.18 -23.75 24.94
CA GLY A 400 25.63 -22.88 26.04
C GLY A 400 24.85 -21.57 26.23
N LEU A 401 23.72 -21.37 25.51
CA LEU A 401 22.86 -20.20 25.63
C LEU A 401 21.48 -20.57 26.21
N ARG A 402 21.23 -20.21 27.47
CA ARG A 402 19.94 -20.46 28.14
C ARG A 402 19.03 -19.23 28.03
N VAL A 403 17.95 -19.33 27.27
CA VAL A 403 17.01 -18.22 27.01
C VAL A 403 15.58 -18.58 27.40
N LYS A 404 14.72 -17.55 27.54
CA LYS A 404 13.28 -17.70 27.75
C LYS A 404 12.57 -17.97 26.43
N ALA A 405 11.35 -18.54 26.50
CA ALA A 405 10.50 -18.81 25.33
C ALA A 405 10.23 -17.56 24.49
N SER A 406 9.94 -16.44 25.15
CA SER A 406 9.67 -15.16 24.47
C SER A 406 10.82 -14.71 23.57
N HIS A 407 12.07 -14.87 24.00
CA HIS A 407 13.24 -14.50 23.19
C HIS A 407 13.35 -15.32 21.91
N VAL A 408 12.93 -16.59 21.95
CA VAL A 408 12.92 -17.47 20.76
C VAL A 408 11.79 -17.06 19.82
N VAL A 409 10.57 -16.90 20.33
CA VAL A 409 9.40 -16.50 19.52
C VAL A 409 9.68 -15.19 18.78
N GLU A 410 10.21 -14.19 19.50
CA GLU A 410 10.54 -12.89 18.91
C GLU A 410 11.64 -13.03 17.84
N ALA A 411 12.73 -13.73 18.13
CA ALA A 411 13.84 -13.92 17.21
C ALA A 411 13.45 -14.71 15.95
N VAL A 412 12.71 -15.81 16.11
CA VAL A 412 12.19 -16.61 14.99
C VAL A 412 11.28 -15.75 14.11
N SER A 413 10.45 -14.89 14.70
CA SER A 413 9.61 -13.97 13.94
C SER A 413 10.44 -13.04 13.06
N VAL A 414 11.48 -12.40 13.60
CA VAL A 414 12.37 -11.53 12.83
C VAL A 414 13.07 -12.30 11.70
N VAL A 415 13.74 -13.41 12.03
CA VAL A 415 14.46 -14.23 11.06
C VAL A 415 13.54 -14.78 9.96
N ALA A 416 12.30 -15.14 10.30
CA ALA A 416 11.33 -15.59 9.32
C ALA A 416 10.97 -14.48 8.32
N HIS A 417 10.71 -13.26 8.81
CA HIS A 417 10.34 -12.12 7.95
C HIS A 417 11.50 -11.67 7.05
N ASP A 418 12.74 -11.73 7.54
CA ASP A 418 13.93 -11.47 6.71
C ASP A 418 14.09 -12.51 5.59
N ASN A 419 13.60 -13.73 5.81
CA ASN A 419 13.57 -14.83 4.84
C ASN A 419 12.17 -15.04 4.25
N ALA A 420 11.42 -13.95 4.02
CA ALA A 420 10.07 -14.02 3.47
C ALA A 420 10.07 -14.52 2.01
N PHE A 421 9.10 -15.36 1.67
CA PHE A 421 8.90 -15.87 0.32
C PHE A 421 7.40 -15.96 -0.01
N HIS A 422 7.08 -15.98 -1.30
CA HIS A 422 5.71 -16.19 -1.77
C HIS A 422 5.65 -17.47 -2.63
N PRO A 423 5.03 -18.57 -2.15
CA PRO A 423 5.09 -19.88 -2.80
C PRO A 423 4.54 -19.87 -4.24
N VAL A 424 3.40 -19.21 -4.49
CA VAL A 424 2.82 -19.14 -5.85
C VAL A 424 3.69 -18.34 -6.80
N CYS A 425 4.16 -17.14 -6.41
CA CYS A 425 5.10 -16.35 -7.24
C CYS A 425 6.39 -17.12 -7.52
N THR A 426 6.95 -17.83 -6.53
CA THR A 426 8.13 -18.69 -6.72
C THR A 426 7.85 -19.85 -7.68
N TYR A 427 6.65 -20.45 -7.64
CA TYR A 427 6.24 -21.46 -8.61
C TYR A 427 6.11 -20.88 -10.02
N LEU A 428 5.35 -19.80 -10.19
CA LEU A 428 5.15 -19.13 -11.48
C LEU A 428 6.47 -18.67 -12.12
N ALA A 429 7.40 -18.13 -11.32
CA ALA A 429 8.70 -17.66 -11.80
C ALA A 429 9.61 -18.79 -12.32
N LYS A 430 9.36 -20.05 -11.95
CA LYS A 430 10.12 -21.21 -12.44
C LYS A 430 9.55 -21.81 -13.72
N LEU A 431 8.35 -21.43 -14.12
CA LEU A 431 7.70 -21.99 -15.29
C LEU A 431 8.22 -21.33 -16.57
N GLU A 432 8.48 -22.15 -17.58
CA GLU A 432 8.85 -21.70 -18.93
C GLU A 432 7.74 -22.06 -19.91
N TRP A 433 7.20 -21.05 -20.59
CA TRP A 433 6.14 -21.25 -21.58
C TRP A 433 6.73 -21.75 -22.90
N ASP A 434 6.20 -22.86 -23.40
CA ASP A 434 6.60 -23.51 -24.65
C ASP A 434 6.11 -22.79 -25.93
N ARG A 435 5.48 -21.61 -25.78
CA ARG A 435 4.93 -20.79 -26.87
C ARG A 435 3.74 -21.40 -27.60
N VAL A 436 3.15 -22.47 -27.09
CA VAL A 436 1.91 -23.02 -27.65
C VAL A 436 0.71 -22.43 -26.91
N PRO A 437 -0.19 -21.71 -27.61
CA PRO A 437 -1.34 -21.07 -26.98
C PRO A 437 -2.43 -22.10 -26.63
N ARG A 438 -2.82 -22.18 -25.36
CA ARG A 438 -3.79 -23.14 -24.80
C ARG A 438 -4.90 -22.46 -24.01
N LEU A 439 -4.68 -21.25 -23.51
CA LEU A 439 -5.62 -20.54 -22.63
C LEU A 439 -7.01 -20.29 -23.25
N GLU A 440 -7.11 -20.17 -24.57
CA GLU A 440 -8.40 -19.98 -25.25
C GLU A 440 -9.14 -21.29 -25.55
N ARG A 441 -8.49 -22.44 -25.31
CA ARG A 441 -8.96 -23.76 -25.74
C ARG A 441 -9.08 -24.77 -24.61
N TRP A 442 -8.42 -24.56 -23.47
CA TRP A 442 -8.38 -25.55 -22.39
C TRP A 442 -9.77 -25.90 -21.83
N LEU A 443 -10.71 -24.95 -21.75
CA LEU A 443 -12.09 -25.25 -21.34
C LEU A 443 -12.77 -26.23 -22.32
N HIS A 444 -12.55 -26.06 -23.62
CA HIS A 444 -13.05 -26.98 -24.62
C HIS A 444 -12.34 -28.35 -24.53
N GLU A 445 -11.01 -28.35 -24.46
CA GLU A 445 -10.21 -29.58 -24.51
C GLU A 445 -10.41 -30.44 -23.25
N ILE A 446 -10.39 -29.81 -22.07
CA ILE A 446 -10.47 -30.46 -20.77
C ILE A 446 -11.91 -30.69 -20.34
N PHE A 447 -12.80 -29.70 -20.47
CA PHE A 447 -14.18 -29.78 -19.95
C PHE A 447 -15.22 -30.09 -21.03
N GLY A 448 -14.82 -30.15 -22.30
CA GLY A 448 -15.73 -30.35 -23.42
C GLY A 448 -16.67 -29.17 -23.68
N VAL A 449 -16.39 -28.00 -23.09
CA VAL A 449 -17.21 -26.80 -23.27
C VAL A 449 -17.29 -26.46 -24.78
N PRO A 450 -18.47 -26.12 -25.32
CA PRO A 450 -18.58 -25.66 -26.70
C PRO A 450 -17.63 -24.51 -26.99
N ARG A 451 -16.84 -24.64 -28.07
CA ARG A 451 -15.87 -23.61 -28.44
C ARG A 451 -16.58 -22.47 -29.15
N ASN A 452 -16.61 -21.31 -28.50
CA ASN A 452 -17.17 -20.08 -29.04
C ASN A 452 -16.36 -18.89 -28.51
N GLU A 453 -16.70 -17.67 -28.95
CA GLU A 453 -16.00 -16.46 -28.51
C GLU A 453 -16.03 -16.29 -26.98
N TYR A 454 -17.18 -16.59 -26.36
CA TYR A 454 -17.37 -16.48 -24.92
C TYR A 454 -16.45 -17.43 -24.14
N SER A 455 -16.49 -18.74 -24.42
CA SER A 455 -15.74 -19.76 -23.69
C SER A 455 -14.23 -19.57 -23.84
N SER A 456 -13.74 -19.13 -25.00
CA SER A 456 -12.34 -18.76 -25.20
C SER A 456 -11.91 -17.57 -24.34
N LYS A 457 -12.74 -16.52 -24.23
CA LYS A 457 -12.44 -15.35 -23.39
C LYS A 457 -12.49 -15.68 -21.90
N VAL A 458 -13.49 -16.44 -21.45
CA VAL A 458 -13.62 -16.88 -20.06
C VAL A 458 -12.39 -17.68 -19.63
N GLY A 459 -12.03 -18.70 -20.43
CA GLY A 459 -10.90 -19.58 -20.14
C GLY A 459 -9.58 -18.83 -20.01
N LYS A 460 -9.30 -17.90 -20.93
CA LYS A 460 -8.07 -17.11 -20.91
C LYS A 460 -8.05 -16.11 -19.77
N ARG A 461 -9.11 -15.32 -19.61
CA ARG A 461 -9.14 -14.21 -18.65
C ARG A 461 -9.16 -14.67 -17.21
N TRP A 462 -9.86 -15.77 -16.90
CA TRP A 462 -9.91 -16.26 -15.53
C TRP A 462 -8.52 -16.70 -15.04
N MET A 463 -7.77 -17.42 -15.88
CA MET A 463 -6.39 -17.82 -15.61
C MET A 463 -5.45 -16.62 -15.42
N ILE A 464 -5.53 -15.61 -16.29
CA ILE A 464 -4.76 -14.37 -16.15
C ILE A 464 -5.14 -13.65 -14.85
N SER A 465 -6.42 -13.61 -14.48
CA SER A 465 -6.87 -12.98 -13.24
C SER A 465 -6.29 -13.66 -11.99
N ALA A 466 -6.13 -14.99 -12.02
CA ALA A 466 -5.47 -15.75 -10.97
C ALA A 466 -4.01 -15.35 -10.80
N VAL A 467 -3.26 -15.26 -11.90
CA VAL A 467 -1.87 -14.76 -11.88
C VAL A 467 -1.82 -13.31 -11.37
N ALA A 468 -2.70 -12.44 -11.88
CA ALA A 468 -2.74 -11.03 -11.49
C ALA A 468 -2.98 -10.86 -9.98
N ARG A 469 -3.81 -11.71 -9.36
CA ARG A 469 -4.10 -11.67 -7.92
C ARG A 469 -2.87 -11.88 -7.05
N VAL A 470 -1.94 -12.73 -7.43
CA VAL A 470 -0.70 -12.97 -6.67
C VAL A 470 0.43 -12.02 -7.07
N MET A 471 0.52 -11.63 -8.35
CA MET A 471 1.56 -10.73 -8.85
C MET A 471 1.29 -9.25 -8.54
N LYS A 472 0.02 -8.86 -8.41
CA LYS A 472 -0.44 -7.53 -8.00
C LYS A 472 -1.53 -7.67 -6.94
N PRO A 473 -1.16 -8.02 -5.69
CA PRO A 473 -2.11 -8.22 -4.60
C PRO A 473 -3.12 -7.07 -4.45
N GLY A 474 -4.40 -7.43 -4.37
CA GLY A 474 -5.51 -6.47 -4.26
C GLY A 474 -6.00 -5.86 -5.59
N CYS A 475 -5.46 -6.27 -6.74
CA CYS A 475 -6.04 -5.93 -8.04
C CYS A 475 -7.52 -6.36 -8.13
N LYS A 476 -8.30 -5.71 -9.01
CA LYS A 476 -9.67 -6.14 -9.26
C LYS A 476 -9.68 -7.43 -10.08
N ALA A 477 -10.25 -8.46 -9.48
CA ALA A 477 -10.62 -9.72 -10.12
C ALA A 477 -11.79 -10.28 -9.31
N ASP A 478 -12.99 -9.81 -9.64
CA ASP A 478 -14.26 -10.17 -9.01
C ASP A 478 -15.08 -11.17 -9.83
N ALA A 479 -14.51 -11.64 -10.95
CA ALA A 479 -15.07 -12.72 -11.76
C ALA A 479 -14.89 -14.09 -11.10
N VAL A 480 -15.89 -14.93 -11.25
CA VAL A 480 -16.03 -16.27 -10.68
C VAL A 480 -16.34 -17.22 -11.83
N LEU A 481 -15.42 -18.14 -12.12
CA LEU A 481 -15.65 -19.21 -13.12
C LEU A 481 -16.68 -20.18 -12.55
N ILE A 482 -17.77 -20.46 -13.26
CA ILE A 482 -18.76 -21.46 -12.83
C ILE A 482 -18.69 -22.67 -13.75
N LEU A 483 -18.32 -23.82 -13.19
CA LEU A 483 -18.31 -25.10 -13.90
C LEU A 483 -19.64 -25.80 -13.62
N GLU A 484 -20.52 -25.82 -14.61
CA GLU A 484 -21.83 -26.50 -14.56
C GLU A 484 -21.76 -27.82 -15.32
N GLY A 485 -22.63 -28.77 -14.97
CA GLY A 485 -22.72 -30.07 -15.64
C GLY A 485 -22.98 -31.20 -14.65
N ALA A 486 -22.96 -32.45 -15.12
CA ALA A 486 -23.35 -33.60 -14.32
C ALA A 486 -22.58 -33.73 -12.98
N GLN A 487 -23.28 -34.22 -11.96
CA GLN A 487 -22.68 -34.54 -10.67
C GLN A 487 -21.61 -35.62 -10.82
N GLY A 488 -20.52 -35.52 -10.06
CA GLY A 488 -19.44 -36.50 -10.11
C GLY A 488 -18.56 -36.42 -11.36
N ALA A 489 -18.77 -35.44 -12.25
CA ALA A 489 -17.98 -35.28 -13.47
C ALA A 489 -16.50 -34.92 -13.22
N GLY A 490 -16.07 -34.62 -11.99
CA GLY A 490 -14.68 -34.28 -11.66
C GLY A 490 -14.35 -32.78 -11.68
N LYS A 491 -15.36 -31.91 -11.70
CA LYS A 491 -15.20 -30.43 -11.76
C LYS A 491 -14.36 -29.88 -10.59
N SER A 492 -14.72 -30.22 -9.36
CA SER A 492 -13.98 -29.84 -8.14
C SER A 492 -12.55 -30.40 -8.16
N SER A 493 -12.39 -31.66 -8.60
CA SER A 493 -11.07 -32.28 -8.75
C SER A 493 -10.19 -31.56 -9.77
N ALA A 494 -10.76 -31.01 -10.84
CA ALA A 494 -10.01 -30.24 -11.83
C ALA A 494 -9.52 -28.90 -11.25
N LEU A 495 -10.35 -28.21 -10.46
CA LEU A 495 -9.93 -27.01 -9.72
C LEU A 495 -8.82 -27.34 -8.70
N GLY A 496 -8.93 -28.50 -8.03
CA GLY A 496 -7.88 -29.04 -7.16
C GLY A 496 -6.57 -29.30 -7.90
N VAL A 497 -6.62 -29.86 -9.12
CA VAL A 497 -5.43 -30.03 -9.96
C VAL A 497 -4.81 -28.68 -10.33
N LEU A 498 -5.61 -27.70 -10.74
CA LEU A 498 -5.10 -26.35 -11.10
C LEU A 498 -4.42 -25.67 -9.91
N GLY A 499 -5.07 -25.66 -8.75
CA GLY A 499 -4.62 -24.96 -7.54
C GLY A 499 -3.52 -25.69 -6.76
N GLY A 500 -3.46 -27.02 -6.85
CA GLY A 500 -2.52 -27.85 -6.09
C GLY A 500 -2.62 -27.59 -4.58
N ASP A 501 -1.48 -27.39 -3.92
CA ASP A 501 -1.39 -27.13 -2.47
C ASP A 501 -2.11 -25.84 -2.03
N TRP A 502 -2.41 -24.94 -2.98
CA TRP A 502 -3.08 -23.66 -2.73
C TRP A 502 -4.58 -23.69 -3.04
N PHE A 503 -5.16 -24.87 -3.25
CA PHE A 503 -6.60 -25.06 -3.42
C PHE A 503 -7.35 -25.09 -2.07
N MET A 504 -8.61 -24.67 -2.09
CA MET A 504 -9.55 -24.76 -0.98
C MET A 504 -10.95 -25.06 -1.51
N ASP A 505 -11.58 -26.10 -0.96
CA ASP A 505 -12.97 -26.53 -1.20
C ASP A 505 -13.80 -26.57 0.09
N THR A 506 -13.20 -26.18 1.22
CA THR A 506 -13.85 -26.24 2.52
C THR A 506 -14.99 -25.21 2.58
N PRO A 507 -16.23 -25.60 2.93
CA PRO A 507 -17.33 -24.66 3.04
C PRO A 507 -17.08 -23.57 4.10
N PHE A 508 -17.47 -22.33 3.79
CA PHE A 508 -17.38 -21.20 4.72
C PHE A 508 -18.52 -20.21 4.49
N THR A 509 -18.90 -19.48 5.54
CA THR A 509 -19.98 -18.49 5.48
C THR A 509 -19.47 -17.17 4.90
N LEU A 510 -20.05 -16.72 3.78
CA LEU A 510 -19.66 -15.47 3.14
C LEU A 510 -20.00 -14.24 4.00
N GLY A 511 -19.00 -13.38 4.21
CA GLY A 511 -19.13 -12.12 4.94
C GLY A 511 -18.77 -12.18 6.42
N ASP A 512 -18.44 -13.37 6.95
CA ASP A 512 -17.97 -13.51 8.32
C ASP A 512 -16.45 -13.32 8.43
N LYS A 513 -15.97 -12.99 9.65
CA LYS A 513 -14.54 -12.74 9.90
C LYS A 513 -13.67 -13.95 9.59
N ASP A 514 -14.20 -15.14 9.87
CA ASP A 514 -13.49 -16.42 9.69
C ASP A 514 -13.30 -16.74 8.20
N ALA A 515 -14.18 -16.25 7.32
CA ALA A 515 -14.05 -16.43 5.87
C ALA A 515 -12.77 -15.80 5.33
N PHE A 516 -12.44 -14.58 5.80
CA PHE A 516 -11.23 -13.87 5.38
C PHE A 516 -9.95 -14.59 5.86
N GLN A 517 -10.01 -15.21 7.03
CA GLN A 517 -8.90 -16.03 7.54
C GLN A 517 -8.77 -17.34 6.75
N ALA A 518 -9.88 -17.99 6.41
CA ALA A 518 -9.88 -19.29 5.75
C ALA A 518 -9.30 -19.25 4.32
N ILE A 519 -9.57 -18.16 3.58
CA ILE A 519 -9.03 -17.98 2.22
C ILE A 519 -7.54 -17.54 2.22
N ARG A 520 -6.94 -17.31 3.39
CA ARG A 520 -5.55 -16.86 3.49
C ARG A 520 -4.60 -17.98 3.05
N GLY A 521 -3.68 -17.66 2.14
CA GLY A 521 -2.78 -18.66 1.56
C GLY A 521 -3.44 -19.60 0.55
N LYS A 522 -4.64 -19.28 0.07
CA LYS A 522 -5.37 -20.04 -0.95
C LYS A 522 -5.41 -19.24 -2.25
N TRP A 523 -5.10 -19.89 -3.37
CA TRP A 523 -5.04 -19.25 -4.68
C TRP A 523 -6.34 -19.44 -5.46
N ILE A 524 -6.89 -20.65 -5.42
CA ILE A 524 -8.19 -20.99 -5.98
C ILE A 524 -9.08 -21.44 -4.84
N VAL A 525 -10.19 -20.72 -4.65
CA VAL A 525 -11.21 -21.03 -3.66
C VAL A 525 -12.45 -21.52 -4.40
N GLU A 526 -12.79 -22.79 -4.22
CA GLU A 526 -14.02 -23.37 -4.71
C GLU A 526 -15.21 -22.94 -3.82
N LEU A 527 -16.28 -22.56 -4.49
CA LEU A 527 -17.61 -22.37 -3.92
C LEU A 527 -18.45 -23.58 -4.33
N GLY A 528 -18.48 -24.60 -3.46
CA GLY A 528 -19.33 -25.77 -3.66
C GLY A 528 -20.81 -25.39 -3.52
N GLU A 529 -21.66 -26.03 -4.32
CA GLU A 529 -23.13 -25.90 -4.25
C GLU A 529 -23.63 -24.45 -4.40
N LEU A 530 -23.19 -23.77 -5.46
CA LEU A 530 -23.56 -22.36 -5.71
C LEU A 530 -25.09 -22.15 -5.83
N ASP A 531 -25.84 -23.19 -6.19
CA ASP A 531 -27.29 -23.24 -6.25
C ASP A 531 -27.98 -23.16 -4.87
N SER A 532 -27.26 -23.47 -3.79
CA SER A 532 -27.76 -23.33 -2.42
C SER A 532 -27.92 -21.87 -1.98
N PHE A 533 -27.24 -20.93 -2.65
CA PHE A 533 -27.24 -19.53 -2.22
C PHE A 533 -28.64 -18.93 -2.33
N ASN A 534 -29.11 -18.31 -1.25
CA ASN A 534 -30.30 -17.48 -1.26
C ASN A 534 -30.00 -16.05 -1.75
N LYS A 535 -31.03 -15.21 -1.90
CA LYS A 535 -30.88 -13.83 -2.40
C LYS A 535 -30.02 -12.95 -1.48
N ALA A 536 -30.08 -13.16 -0.17
CA ALA A 536 -29.27 -12.42 0.79
C ALA A 536 -27.78 -12.81 0.70
N GLU A 537 -27.50 -14.11 0.58
CA GLU A 537 -26.16 -14.64 0.34
C GLU A 537 -25.59 -14.15 -0.99
N SER A 538 -26.40 -14.10 -2.05
CA SER A 538 -25.99 -13.53 -3.34
C SER A 538 -25.55 -12.07 -3.22
N THR A 539 -26.23 -11.28 -2.38
CA THR A 539 -25.83 -9.88 -2.12
C THR A 539 -24.50 -9.79 -1.36
N LYS A 540 -24.31 -10.62 -0.33
CA LYS A 540 -23.04 -10.72 0.43
C LYS A 540 -21.90 -11.20 -0.46
N ALA A 541 -22.16 -12.19 -1.31
CA ALA A 541 -21.21 -12.75 -2.27
C ALA A 541 -20.66 -11.66 -3.21
N LYS A 542 -21.51 -10.77 -3.72
CA LYS A 542 -21.06 -9.63 -4.55
C LYS A 542 -20.07 -8.73 -3.82
N GLN A 543 -20.36 -8.36 -2.58
CA GLN A 543 -19.47 -7.53 -1.77
C GLN A 543 -18.18 -8.27 -1.48
N PHE A 544 -18.29 -9.56 -1.15
CA PHE A 544 -17.16 -10.42 -0.88
C PHE A 544 -16.26 -10.50 -2.11
N PHE A 545 -16.71 -10.97 -3.28
CA PHE A 545 -15.87 -11.11 -4.48
C PHE A 545 -15.28 -9.78 -4.99
N SER A 546 -16.00 -8.67 -4.80
CA SER A 546 -15.53 -7.33 -5.21
C SER A 546 -14.42 -6.74 -4.33
N ALA A 547 -14.16 -7.33 -3.16
CA ALA A 547 -13.17 -6.82 -2.22
C ALA A 547 -11.74 -6.94 -2.78
N SER A 548 -10.98 -5.86 -2.61
CA SER A 548 -9.56 -5.78 -2.95
C SER A 548 -8.66 -6.03 -1.75
N ILE A 549 -9.15 -5.67 -0.56
CA ILE A 549 -8.42 -5.74 0.70
C ILE A 549 -9.36 -6.39 1.70
N ASP A 550 -8.82 -7.36 2.43
CA ASP A 550 -9.47 -8.05 3.53
C ASP A 550 -8.96 -7.45 4.84
N THR A 551 -9.86 -6.81 5.59
CA THR A 551 -9.53 -6.21 6.88
C THR A 551 -10.01 -7.13 7.99
N TYR A 552 -9.08 -7.82 8.64
CA TYR A 552 -9.39 -8.72 9.76
C TYR A 552 -8.29 -8.71 10.81
N ARG A 553 -8.60 -9.23 12.00
CA ARG A 553 -7.63 -9.46 13.08
C ARG A 553 -7.28 -10.95 13.05
N GLU A 554 -6.00 -11.27 12.92
CA GLU A 554 -5.52 -12.66 13.06
C GLU A 554 -5.87 -13.19 14.46
N SER A 555 -6.16 -14.49 14.59
CA SER A 555 -6.72 -15.09 15.83
C SER A 555 -5.88 -14.85 17.09
N TYR A 556 -4.60 -14.53 16.95
CA TYR A 556 -3.70 -14.14 18.03
C TYR A 556 -3.01 -12.78 17.81
N GLY A 557 -3.37 -12.08 16.74
CA GLY A 557 -2.85 -10.75 16.43
C GLY A 557 -3.33 -9.73 17.45
N ARG A 558 -2.48 -8.79 17.84
CA ARG A 558 -2.88 -7.65 18.72
C ARG A 558 -3.54 -6.52 17.95
N ARG A 559 -3.40 -6.50 16.62
CA ARG A 559 -3.86 -5.43 15.73
C ARG A 559 -4.65 -6.03 14.57
N THR A 560 -5.58 -5.25 14.04
CA THR A 560 -6.23 -5.53 12.76
C THR A 560 -5.21 -5.27 11.65
N SER A 561 -5.20 -6.14 10.64
CA SER A 561 -4.35 -6.03 9.44
C SER A 561 -5.21 -5.87 8.20
N ASP A 562 -4.75 -5.01 7.30
CA ASP A 562 -5.29 -4.89 5.94
C ASP A 562 -4.47 -5.78 5.02
N VAL A 563 -5.10 -6.83 4.50
CA VAL A 563 -4.45 -7.85 3.68
C VAL A 563 -4.95 -7.75 2.24
N PRO A 564 -4.12 -7.37 1.27
CA PRO A 564 -4.51 -7.37 -0.13
C PRO A 564 -4.87 -8.78 -0.60
N ARG A 565 -6.02 -8.92 -1.26
CA ARG A 565 -6.54 -10.22 -1.66
C ARG A 565 -5.78 -10.81 -2.85
N GLN A 566 -5.44 -12.09 -2.72
CA GLN A 566 -4.56 -12.82 -3.63
C GLN A 566 -5.18 -14.13 -4.18
N CYS A 567 -6.48 -14.35 -3.97
CA CYS A 567 -7.21 -15.52 -4.47
C CYS A 567 -8.19 -15.16 -5.59
N VAL A 568 -8.55 -16.17 -6.39
CA VAL A 568 -9.71 -16.16 -7.30
C VAL A 568 -10.72 -17.21 -6.85
N PHE A 569 -11.95 -17.07 -7.35
CA PHE A 569 -13.05 -17.95 -7.01
C PHE A 569 -13.48 -18.75 -8.24
N ALA A 570 -13.88 -19.99 -7.99
CA ALA A 570 -14.58 -20.82 -8.94
C ALA A 570 -15.76 -21.50 -8.24
N GLY A 571 -16.90 -21.62 -8.91
CA GLY A 571 -18.06 -22.34 -8.41
C GLY A 571 -18.27 -23.64 -9.18
N THR A 572 -18.81 -24.64 -8.50
CA THR A 572 -19.28 -25.87 -9.15
C THR A 572 -20.77 -26.03 -8.87
N THR A 573 -21.53 -26.45 -9.87
CA THR A 573 -22.95 -26.75 -9.72
C THR A 573 -23.38 -27.86 -10.66
N ASN A 574 -24.51 -28.48 -10.32
CA ASN A 574 -25.16 -29.52 -11.13
C ASN A 574 -26.55 -29.07 -11.63
N GLN A 575 -26.95 -27.83 -11.34
CA GLN A 575 -28.20 -27.24 -11.82
C GLN A 575 -27.94 -26.44 -13.09
N ASP A 576 -28.94 -26.37 -13.96
CA ASP A 576 -28.90 -25.55 -15.18
C ASP A 576 -29.32 -24.10 -14.91
N GLU A 577 -30.17 -23.86 -13.90
CA GLU A 577 -30.56 -22.55 -13.42
C GLU A 577 -30.19 -22.37 -11.95
N TYR A 578 -29.40 -21.34 -11.64
CA TYR A 578 -28.90 -21.12 -10.27
C TYR A 578 -28.65 -19.64 -9.92
N LEU A 579 -28.70 -18.74 -10.91
CA LEU A 579 -28.55 -17.31 -10.67
C LEU A 579 -29.89 -16.71 -10.25
N LYS A 580 -30.02 -16.30 -8.98
CA LYS A 580 -31.28 -15.82 -8.40
C LYS A 580 -31.37 -14.29 -8.27
N ASP A 581 -30.27 -13.58 -8.50
CA ASP A 581 -30.20 -12.13 -8.30
C ASP A 581 -30.26 -11.41 -9.65
N ALA A 582 -31.27 -10.56 -9.84
CA ALA A 582 -31.46 -9.81 -11.09
C ALA A 582 -30.38 -8.74 -11.32
N THR A 583 -29.55 -8.44 -10.31
CA THR A 583 -28.46 -7.47 -10.42
C THR A 583 -27.13 -8.15 -10.16
N GLY A 584 -26.06 -7.75 -10.85
CA GLY A 584 -24.69 -8.13 -10.47
C GLY A 584 -24.24 -9.56 -10.81
N ASN A 585 -25.01 -10.30 -11.64
CA ASN A 585 -24.60 -11.59 -12.21
C ASN A 585 -23.38 -11.50 -13.13
N ARG A 586 -22.98 -10.29 -13.55
CA ARG A 586 -21.79 -10.01 -14.37
C ARG A 586 -20.47 -10.65 -13.91
N ARG A 587 -20.43 -11.07 -12.64
CA ARG A 587 -19.28 -11.70 -11.99
C ARG A 587 -19.23 -13.20 -12.25
N TYR A 588 -20.34 -13.84 -12.56
CA TYR A 588 -20.39 -15.27 -12.80
C TYR A 588 -20.13 -15.53 -14.28
N TRP A 589 -19.13 -16.35 -14.56
CA TRP A 589 -18.74 -16.77 -15.90
C TRP A 589 -19.06 -18.26 -16.06
N PRO A 590 -20.32 -18.61 -16.35
CA PRO A 590 -20.77 -19.98 -16.45
C PRO A 590 -20.28 -20.70 -17.71
N VAL A 591 -19.86 -21.96 -17.57
CA VAL A 591 -19.45 -22.80 -18.70
C VAL A 591 -19.95 -24.24 -18.54
N ALA A 592 -20.74 -24.68 -19.53
CA ALA A 592 -21.33 -26.01 -19.63
C ALA A 592 -20.28 -27.10 -19.87
N CYS A 593 -19.95 -27.86 -18.84
CA CYS A 593 -19.00 -28.95 -18.90
C CYS A 593 -19.71 -30.26 -19.24
N VAL A 594 -19.34 -30.89 -20.36
CA VAL A 594 -19.89 -32.19 -20.78
C VAL A 594 -18.97 -33.36 -20.43
N LYS A 595 -17.70 -33.09 -20.15
CA LYS A 595 -16.69 -34.06 -19.69
C LYS A 595 -15.70 -33.37 -18.76
N VAL A 596 -14.81 -34.13 -18.11
CA VAL A 596 -13.61 -33.57 -17.47
C VAL A 596 -12.45 -34.55 -17.64
N ASP A 597 -11.41 -34.12 -18.35
CA ASP A 597 -10.18 -34.91 -18.53
C ASP A 597 -9.09 -34.46 -17.54
N LEU A 598 -9.07 -35.10 -16.37
CA LEU A 598 -8.11 -34.78 -15.32
C LEU A 598 -6.67 -35.15 -15.69
N GLU A 599 -6.46 -36.17 -16.52
CA GLU A 599 -5.12 -36.58 -16.94
C GLU A 599 -4.52 -35.59 -17.92
N ALA A 600 -5.30 -35.17 -18.93
CA ALA A 600 -4.89 -34.12 -19.85
C ALA A 600 -4.59 -32.83 -19.09
N LEU A 601 -5.44 -32.45 -18.13
CA LEU A 601 -5.23 -31.26 -17.31
C LEU A 601 -3.92 -31.30 -16.52
N ARG A 602 -3.61 -32.44 -15.86
CA ARG A 602 -2.34 -32.60 -15.13
C ARG A 602 -1.12 -32.42 -16.04
N ARG A 603 -1.19 -32.90 -17.28
CA ARG A 603 -0.09 -32.79 -18.25
C ARG A 603 0.14 -31.34 -18.72
N VAL A 604 -0.91 -30.55 -18.86
CA VAL A 604 -0.82 -29.17 -19.40
C VAL A 604 -0.87 -28.09 -18.32
N ARG A 605 -1.16 -28.42 -17.06
CA ARG A 605 -1.31 -27.47 -15.94
C ARG A 605 -0.21 -26.42 -15.90
N ASP A 606 1.04 -26.86 -15.88
CA ASP A 606 2.19 -25.97 -15.77
C ASP A 606 2.31 -25.06 -17.00
N GLN A 607 2.01 -25.57 -18.20
CA GLN A 607 2.01 -24.77 -19.43
C GLN A 607 0.85 -23.76 -19.47
N LEU A 608 -0.32 -24.09 -18.91
CA LEU A 608 -1.43 -23.15 -18.77
C LEU A 608 -1.05 -21.98 -17.86
N TRP A 609 -0.37 -22.25 -16.73
CA TRP A 609 0.11 -21.20 -15.83
C TRP A 609 1.28 -20.40 -16.44
N ALA A 610 2.17 -21.05 -17.17
CA ALA A 610 3.27 -20.39 -17.88
C ALA A 610 2.75 -19.41 -18.94
N GLU A 611 1.77 -19.84 -19.74
CA GLU A 611 1.10 -18.98 -20.72
C GLU A 611 0.35 -17.83 -20.04
N ALA A 612 -0.38 -18.09 -18.95
CA ALA A 612 -1.08 -17.05 -18.20
C ALA A 612 -0.14 -16.00 -17.61
N MET A 613 1.02 -16.43 -17.12
CA MET A 613 2.07 -15.55 -16.65
C MET A 613 2.65 -14.68 -17.78
N PHE A 614 2.89 -15.29 -18.95
CA PHE A 614 3.35 -14.56 -20.13
C PHE A 614 2.33 -13.51 -20.58
N CYS A 615 1.06 -13.88 -20.72
CA CYS A 615 -0.03 -12.96 -21.08
C CYS A 615 -0.18 -11.82 -20.06
N TYR A 616 -0.10 -12.12 -18.76
CA TYR A 616 -0.11 -11.10 -17.71
C TYR A 616 1.04 -10.09 -17.86
N GLN A 617 2.27 -10.57 -18.10
CA GLN A 617 3.44 -9.71 -18.32
C GLN A 617 3.34 -8.89 -19.60
N ALA A 618 2.71 -9.44 -20.65
CA ALA A 618 2.42 -8.74 -21.89
C ALA A 618 1.34 -7.64 -21.76
N GLY A 619 0.60 -7.62 -20.63
CA GLY A 619 -0.46 -6.65 -20.37
C GLY A 619 -1.83 -7.05 -20.89
N ASP A 620 -2.06 -8.34 -21.17
CA ASP A 620 -3.38 -8.84 -21.56
C ASP A 620 -4.42 -8.56 -20.47
N ILE A 621 -5.63 -8.17 -20.88
CA ILE A 621 -6.74 -7.87 -19.96
C ILE A 621 -7.38 -9.15 -19.41
N TRP A 622 -7.90 -9.08 -18.19
CA TRP A 622 -8.60 -10.18 -17.52
C TRP A 622 -10.01 -9.82 -17.03
N TRP A 623 -10.56 -8.70 -17.50
CA TRP A 623 -11.93 -8.26 -17.22
C TRP A 623 -12.74 -8.20 -18.51
N VAL A 624 -14.07 -8.14 -18.38
CA VAL A 624 -15.00 -7.96 -19.50
C VAL A 624 -14.99 -6.50 -19.94
N THR A 625 -14.89 -6.24 -21.24
CA THR A 625 -15.00 -4.87 -21.80
C THR A 625 -16.46 -4.53 -22.09
N ARG A 626 -16.74 -3.24 -22.33
CA ARG A 626 -18.11 -2.77 -22.53
C ARG A 626 -18.74 -3.34 -23.79
N GLU A 627 -17.94 -3.61 -24.83
CA GLU A 627 -18.38 -4.21 -26.09
C GLU A 627 -18.76 -5.68 -25.93
N GLU A 628 -18.30 -6.33 -24.87
CA GLU A 628 -18.50 -7.76 -24.60
C GLU A 628 -19.57 -8.01 -23.54
N GLU A 629 -20.10 -6.95 -22.92
CA GLU A 629 -21.12 -7.07 -21.87
C GLU A 629 -22.34 -7.86 -22.36
N GLU A 630 -22.77 -7.64 -23.61
CA GLU A 630 -23.90 -8.35 -24.22
C GLU A 630 -23.63 -9.87 -24.31
N LEU A 631 -22.44 -10.25 -24.78
CA LEU A 631 -22.02 -11.65 -24.91
C LEU A 631 -22.03 -12.37 -23.56
N PHE A 632 -21.49 -11.75 -22.51
CA PHE A 632 -21.46 -12.33 -21.17
C PHE A 632 -22.83 -12.33 -20.49
N THR A 633 -23.65 -11.30 -20.76
CA THR A 633 -24.99 -11.18 -20.17
C THR A 633 -25.93 -12.23 -20.74
N ALA A 634 -25.83 -12.56 -22.04
CA ALA A 634 -26.63 -13.60 -22.66
C ALA A 634 -26.46 -14.96 -21.96
N GLU A 635 -25.22 -15.37 -21.70
CA GLU A 635 -24.91 -16.63 -20.99
C GLU A 635 -25.37 -16.62 -19.52
N GLN A 636 -25.34 -15.46 -18.85
CA GLN A 636 -25.83 -15.32 -17.48
C GLN A 636 -27.36 -15.35 -17.41
N GLU A 637 -28.02 -14.79 -18.42
CA GLU A 637 -29.47 -14.70 -18.52
C GLU A 637 -30.11 -16.07 -18.75
N GLU A 638 -29.47 -16.91 -19.58
CA GLU A 638 -29.90 -18.31 -19.82
C GLU A 638 -29.93 -19.15 -18.53
N ARG A 639 -29.10 -18.82 -17.53
CA ARG A 639 -28.96 -19.56 -16.26
C ARG A 639 -29.63 -18.86 -15.08
N PHE A 640 -30.42 -17.82 -15.38
CA PHE A 640 -31.18 -17.09 -14.40
C PHE A 640 -32.43 -17.88 -14.00
N VAL A 641 -32.64 -18.04 -12.70
CA VAL A 641 -33.88 -18.63 -12.17
C VAL A 641 -34.99 -17.61 -12.33
N VAL A 642 -35.82 -17.80 -13.36
CA VAL A 642 -36.93 -16.90 -13.65
C VAL A 642 -37.99 -17.03 -12.57
N ASP A 643 -38.54 -15.90 -12.14
CA ASP A 643 -39.64 -15.90 -11.18
C ASP A 643 -40.92 -16.37 -11.88
N GLU A 644 -41.63 -17.35 -11.31
CA GLU A 644 -42.90 -17.88 -11.85
C GLU A 644 -43.96 -16.80 -12.12
N TRP A 645 -43.89 -15.64 -11.47
CA TRP A 645 -44.80 -14.52 -11.72
C TRP A 645 -44.43 -13.69 -12.96
N GLU A 646 -43.20 -13.82 -13.46
CA GLU A 646 -42.71 -13.07 -14.62
C GLU A 646 -43.50 -13.42 -15.88
N GLY A 647 -43.78 -14.70 -16.14
CA GLY A 647 -44.55 -15.14 -17.31
C GLY A 647 -45.96 -14.51 -17.37
N PRO A 648 -46.81 -14.64 -16.33
CA PRO A 648 -48.11 -14.00 -16.27
C PRO A 648 -48.06 -12.47 -16.38
N ILE A 649 -47.08 -11.83 -15.72
CA ILE A 649 -46.88 -10.38 -15.80
C ILE A 649 -46.50 -9.96 -17.22
N LEU A 650 -45.54 -10.65 -17.85
CA LEU A 650 -45.08 -10.34 -19.20
C LEU A 650 -46.22 -10.49 -20.21
N LYS A 651 -46.94 -11.62 -20.16
CA LYS A 651 -48.12 -11.87 -21.00
C LYS A 651 -49.15 -10.75 -20.83
N TRP A 652 -49.45 -10.38 -19.59
CA TRP A 652 -50.36 -9.26 -19.33
C TRP A 652 -49.83 -7.94 -19.89
N LEU A 653 -48.56 -7.59 -19.69
CA LEU A 653 -47.97 -6.35 -20.21
C LEU A 653 -47.97 -6.28 -21.75
N GLU A 654 -47.88 -7.42 -22.43
CA GLU A 654 -47.98 -7.53 -23.89
C GLU A 654 -49.43 -7.43 -24.39
N GLU A 655 -50.36 -8.13 -23.74
CA GLU A 655 -51.76 -8.24 -24.18
C GLU A 655 -52.63 -7.05 -23.75
N SER A 656 -52.37 -6.45 -22.59
CA SER A 656 -53.32 -5.52 -21.92
C SER A 656 -53.37 -4.11 -22.50
N GLN A 657 -52.64 -3.79 -23.57
CA GLN A 657 -52.37 -2.40 -23.99
C GLN A 657 -51.97 -1.52 -22.79
N ALA A 658 -51.16 -2.06 -21.87
CA ALA A 658 -50.59 -1.31 -20.78
C ALA A 658 -50.08 0.04 -21.31
N GLY A 659 -50.65 1.13 -20.78
CA GLY A 659 -50.32 2.49 -21.19
C GLY A 659 -48.85 2.82 -20.90
N GLU A 660 -48.47 4.09 -21.02
CA GLU A 660 -47.07 4.50 -20.78
C GLU A 660 -46.59 4.17 -19.35
N THR A 661 -47.52 3.99 -18.40
CA THR A 661 -47.23 3.58 -17.03
C THR A 661 -48.24 2.58 -16.48
N VAL A 662 -47.80 1.65 -15.64
CA VAL A 662 -48.63 0.71 -14.87
C VAL A 662 -48.28 0.76 -13.38
N THR A 663 -49.26 0.69 -12.50
CA THR A 663 -49.07 0.69 -11.04
C THR A 663 -48.84 -0.71 -10.51
N GLY A 664 -48.15 -0.83 -9.35
CA GLY A 664 -47.95 -2.13 -8.72
C GLY A 664 -49.26 -2.83 -8.32
N SER A 665 -50.31 -2.06 -8.04
CA SER A 665 -51.64 -2.57 -7.74
C SER A 665 -52.34 -3.17 -8.96
N GLU A 666 -52.16 -2.60 -10.15
CA GLU A 666 -52.66 -3.17 -11.40
C GLU A 666 -51.94 -4.49 -11.72
N VAL A 667 -50.63 -4.54 -11.52
CA VAL A 667 -49.87 -5.79 -11.72
C VAL A 667 -50.31 -6.89 -10.74
N LEU A 668 -50.43 -6.58 -9.44
CA LEU A 668 -50.87 -7.57 -8.44
C LEU A 668 -52.33 -8.03 -8.67
N GLY A 669 -53.24 -7.10 -8.97
CA GLY A 669 -54.66 -7.40 -9.08
C GLY A 669 -55.09 -7.94 -10.45
N GLN A 670 -54.52 -7.41 -11.54
CA GLN A 670 -54.97 -7.71 -12.91
C GLN A 670 -54.06 -8.70 -13.64
N ALA A 671 -52.75 -8.64 -13.42
CA ALA A 671 -51.83 -9.61 -14.04
C ALA A 671 -51.75 -10.93 -13.26
N LEU A 672 -51.75 -10.83 -11.92
CA LEU A 672 -51.57 -11.99 -11.03
C LEU A 672 -52.86 -12.46 -10.35
N ASN A 673 -53.98 -11.72 -10.49
CA ASN A 673 -55.26 -12.03 -9.86
C ASN A 673 -55.17 -12.26 -8.33
N LEU A 674 -54.32 -11.51 -7.64
CA LEU A 674 -54.18 -11.60 -6.18
C LEU A 674 -55.19 -10.71 -5.47
N ASP A 675 -55.86 -11.27 -4.46
CA ASP A 675 -56.76 -10.51 -3.60
C ASP A 675 -56.00 -9.41 -2.82
N PRO A 676 -56.61 -8.24 -2.55
CA PRO A 676 -55.98 -7.15 -1.81
C PRO A 676 -55.45 -7.55 -0.42
N GLY A 677 -56.05 -8.56 0.22
CA GLY A 677 -55.58 -9.11 1.51
C GLY A 677 -54.21 -9.79 1.42
N HIS A 678 -53.80 -10.20 0.22
CA HIS A 678 -52.51 -10.83 -0.07
C HIS A 678 -51.49 -9.85 -0.68
N TRP A 679 -51.78 -8.54 -0.69
CA TRP A 679 -50.84 -7.52 -1.17
C TRP A 679 -49.83 -7.13 -0.10
N GLY A 680 -49.20 -8.14 0.50
CA GLY A 680 -48.16 -7.94 1.49
C GLY A 680 -46.93 -7.26 0.90
N LYS A 681 -46.04 -6.82 1.79
CA LYS A 681 -44.75 -6.23 1.40
C LYS A 681 -43.87 -7.20 0.60
N PRO A 682 -43.82 -8.52 0.88
CA PRO A 682 -43.07 -9.49 0.07
C PRO A 682 -43.54 -9.53 -1.39
N GLU A 683 -44.85 -9.58 -1.63
CA GLU A 683 -45.45 -9.67 -2.96
C GLU A 683 -45.20 -8.39 -3.77
N GLN A 684 -45.35 -7.23 -3.13
CA GLN A 684 -45.01 -5.94 -3.73
C GLN A 684 -43.53 -5.84 -4.12
N MET A 685 -42.63 -6.37 -3.28
CA MET A 685 -41.19 -6.39 -3.58
C MET A 685 -40.85 -7.35 -4.72
N ARG A 686 -41.54 -8.50 -4.79
CA ARG A 686 -41.40 -9.50 -5.87
C ARG A 686 -41.79 -8.90 -7.22
N VAL A 687 -42.98 -8.28 -7.30
CA VAL A 687 -43.43 -7.53 -8.49
C VAL A 687 -42.44 -6.43 -8.87
N GLY A 688 -41.94 -5.65 -7.90
CA GLY A 688 -40.96 -4.61 -8.19
C GLY A 688 -39.64 -5.13 -8.78
N SER A 689 -39.21 -6.33 -8.37
CA SER A 689 -38.03 -7.01 -8.91
C SER A 689 -38.25 -7.42 -10.38
N ILE A 690 -39.39 -8.04 -10.67
CA ILE A 690 -39.77 -8.49 -12.01
C ILE A 690 -39.89 -7.30 -12.97
N MET A 691 -40.64 -6.25 -12.58
CA MET A 691 -40.81 -5.06 -13.41
C MET A 691 -39.47 -4.40 -13.73
N HIS A 692 -38.56 -4.31 -12.75
CA HIS A 692 -37.22 -3.76 -12.99
C HIS A 692 -36.41 -4.58 -13.99
N ARG A 693 -36.48 -5.92 -13.90
CA ARG A 693 -35.81 -6.86 -14.80
C ARG A 693 -36.34 -6.75 -16.23
N LEU A 694 -37.65 -6.65 -16.40
CA LEU A 694 -38.30 -6.36 -17.70
C LEU A 694 -38.03 -4.95 -18.24
N GLY A 695 -37.17 -4.16 -17.60
CA GLY A 695 -36.84 -2.80 -18.05
C GLY A 695 -37.81 -1.71 -17.59
N TRP A 696 -38.94 -2.04 -16.96
CA TRP A 696 -39.92 -1.07 -16.49
C TRP A 696 -39.43 -0.35 -15.21
N ARG A 697 -39.20 0.97 -15.30
CA ARG A 697 -38.57 1.77 -14.22
C ARG A 697 -39.60 2.49 -13.36
N ARG A 698 -39.37 2.60 -12.04
CA ARG A 698 -40.29 3.31 -11.13
C ARG A 698 -40.22 4.83 -11.35
N ARG A 699 -41.39 5.46 -11.55
CA ARG A 699 -41.57 6.91 -11.68
C ARG A 699 -42.71 7.40 -10.79
N ARG A 700 -42.56 8.61 -10.25
CA ARG A 700 -43.63 9.30 -9.51
C ARG A 700 -44.61 9.94 -10.50
N LEU A 701 -45.87 9.54 -10.44
CA LEU A 701 -46.94 10.17 -11.21
C LEU A 701 -47.24 11.60 -10.71
N ALA A 702 -48.09 12.31 -11.45
CA ALA A 702 -48.63 13.60 -11.04
C ALA A 702 -49.37 13.49 -9.70
N ALA A 703 -49.46 14.61 -8.98
CA ALA A 703 -50.18 14.65 -7.71
C ALA A 703 -51.67 14.43 -7.94
N LEU A 704 -52.29 13.56 -7.15
CA LEU A 704 -53.73 13.32 -7.23
C LEU A 704 -54.48 14.61 -6.84
N PRO A 705 -55.47 15.06 -7.62
CA PRO A 705 -56.10 16.39 -7.48
C PRO A 705 -56.66 16.68 -6.08
N LYS A 706 -57.16 15.64 -5.39
CA LYS A 706 -57.81 15.78 -4.08
C LYS A 706 -56.88 15.58 -2.88
N SER A 707 -55.83 14.76 -3.02
CA SER A 707 -54.97 14.39 -1.88
C SER A 707 -53.57 14.99 -1.94
N GLY A 708 -53.17 15.56 -3.09
CA GLY A 708 -51.81 16.08 -3.32
C GLY A 708 -50.72 14.98 -3.33
N LYS A 709 -51.07 13.71 -3.09
CA LYS A 709 -50.12 12.61 -3.05
C LYS A 709 -49.74 12.17 -4.46
N ARG A 710 -48.46 11.86 -4.65
CA ARG A 710 -47.89 11.39 -5.93
C ARG A 710 -47.69 9.87 -5.89
N PRO A 711 -48.57 9.06 -6.50
CA PRO A 711 -48.41 7.61 -6.49
C PRO A 711 -47.19 7.18 -7.32
N TRP A 712 -46.70 5.98 -7.05
CA TRP A 712 -45.64 5.34 -7.84
C TRP A 712 -46.25 4.47 -8.93
N ALA A 713 -45.68 4.53 -10.13
CA ALA A 713 -45.94 3.61 -11.22
C ALA A 713 -44.63 3.14 -11.86
N TYR A 714 -44.70 2.07 -12.64
CA TYR A 714 -43.64 1.57 -13.50
C TYR A 714 -43.87 2.12 -14.90
N GLN A 715 -42.86 2.74 -15.49
CA GLN A 715 -42.90 3.31 -16.83
C GLN A 715 -42.39 2.29 -17.85
N LYS A 716 -43.08 2.21 -18.99
CA LYS A 716 -42.74 1.38 -20.13
C LYS A 716 -41.38 1.78 -20.71
N PRO A 717 -40.47 0.84 -21.01
CA PRO A 717 -39.18 1.17 -21.62
C PRO A 717 -39.32 1.55 -23.10
N ASP A 718 -38.42 2.41 -23.56
CA ASP A 718 -38.36 2.83 -24.96
C ASP A 718 -38.05 1.61 -25.86
N GLY A 719 -38.92 1.34 -26.84
CA GLY A 719 -38.78 0.18 -27.75
C GLY A 719 -39.49 -1.11 -27.32
N TRP A 720 -40.28 -1.10 -26.24
CA TRP A 720 -41.10 -2.26 -25.83
C TRP A 720 -42.04 -2.73 -26.95
N GLY A 721 -41.89 -4.00 -27.37
CA GLY A 721 -42.68 -4.63 -28.44
C GLY A 721 -42.08 -4.50 -29.85
N ARG A 722 -40.88 -3.94 -30.03
CA ARG A 722 -40.16 -4.00 -31.31
C ARG A 722 -39.32 -5.28 -31.40
N SER A 723 -39.46 -6.01 -32.50
CA SER A 723 -38.64 -7.19 -32.81
C SER A 723 -37.15 -6.83 -32.82
N ALA A 724 -36.29 -7.73 -32.32
CA ALA A 724 -34.84 -7.57 -32.24
C ALA A 724 -34.17 -7.24 -33.60
N LEU A 725 -34.85 -7.48 -34.72
CA LEU A 725 -34.37 -7.17 -36.07
C LEU A 725 -34.40 -5.66 -36.43
N GLU A 726 -35.19 -4.83 -35.75
CA GLU A 726 -35.32 -3.39 -36.08
C GLU A 726 -34.36 -2.46 -35.29
N GLN A 727 -33.65 -2.99 -34.28
CA GLN A 727 -32.78 -2.17 -33.42
C GLN A 727 -31.36 -1.92 -33.99
N SER A 728 -31.01 -2.53 -35.14
CA SER A 728 -29.65 -2.41 -35.72
C SER A 728 -29.36 -1.11 -36.49
N THR A 729 -30.34 -0.21 -36.63
CA THR A 729 -30.19 1.05 -37.38
C THR A 729 -30.46 2.28 -36.53
N GLN A 730 -29.54 2.60 -35.61
CA GLN A 730 -29.30 4.00 -35.24
C GLN A 730 -27.79 4.28 -35.19
N PRO A 731 -27.32 5.44 -35.70
CA PRO A 731 -25.90 5.74 -35.77
C PRO A 731 -25.36 5.99 -34.36
N LYS A 732 -24.29 5.29 -34.00
CA LYS A 732 -23.49 5.61 -32.80
C LYS A 732 -22.94 7.03 -32.95
N GLU A 733 -23.37 7.94 -32.09
CA GLU A 733 -22.66 9.21 -31.89
C GLU A 733 -21.27 8.92 -31.31
N GLU A 734 -20.25 9.34 -32.04
CA GLU A 734 -18.87 9.40 -31.57
C GLU A 734 -18.77 10.46 -30.45
N CYS A 735 -18.25 10.07 -29.29
CA CYS A 735 -17.90 11.00 -28.22
C CYS A 735 -16.48 10.71 -27.73
N PHE A 736 -15.67 11.79 -27.81
CA PHE A 736 -14.26 12.00 -27.50
C PHE A 736 -13.67 11.32 -26.26
#